data_AF-A0A1M3TNA5-F1
#
_entry.id   AF-A0A1M3TNA5-F1
#
_cell.length_a   1.000
_cell.length_b   1.000
_cell.length_c   1.000
_cell.angle_alpha   90.00
_cell.angle_beta   90.00
_cell.angle_gamma   90.00
#
_symmetry.space_group_name_H-M   'P 1'
#
loop_
_entity.id
_entity.type
_entity.pdbx_description
1 polymer ?
#
loop_
_entity_poly.entity_id
_entity_poly.type
_entity_poly.pdbx_seq_one_letter_code
_entity_poly.pdbx_strand_id
1 'polypeptide(L)'
;MVGVKRRVDAGDERNGKRTKTPVSVPAKKSKSSAAPVKASKSVVSKKGDKGGKKDKKTSSKKKAQKEESESESEDDDEDDFDLDDVDDSEIDALDDEDDNDEEDVDMEDVEEEEDTGKKSKSADADAQQNKSTSRESHAKQKALLQERKAARPNADMIGRSKKLWEQLRRKSHVPLEERKKLIKELFEIITGRVKDFVFKHDSVRVIQTALKYANMEQRKMIATELKGSYNELAQSRYAKFLVGKLIVHGDAEVRDLIVPEFYGHVKRLIRHPEGSWILDDIYRTVATKEQKANLLREWYGPEFVIFRDDKNGPPDADLSKILEAHPEKRGPIMHYLWELVNQLVQKRNSGFTILHDAMLQYYLNTKPGSSEANEFVELLKGDEEGDLVKNLAFTKSGARVMSLSLAYSNAKDRKLLTRFYRDTIKMMAGDLHGHLVLLTAYEVIDDTKLTSKLVFPELLNQGMDAEARNEELLFQVNDLTARIPILYPFVGDRVKWLLPDGDHELLKEVREIRKETSKKDPELRRQELVKAASANVLELIAARADSLLETSFGCQFISEVLFEADGDKSAALAAVAEAAKSRADTKDSPFVGRLLKSLVQGGRFNPAEKKVEKVQPPLNFHGLFYEQIQEETMSWATGSNVFVVVALAESDDFEKKAELLKTLKKNKKALEKASSETSKDGKKGSPVSSGAKLLLEKIR
;
A
#
# COMPACT_ATOMS: atom_id res chain seq x y z
N MET A 1 -6.20 -16.36 8.95
CA MET A 1 -5.19 -15.88 7.98
C MET A 1 -4.01 -15.35 8.79
N VAL A 2 -2.94 -16.12 8.95
CA VAL A 2 -1.72 -15.62 9.64
C VAL A 2 -0.66 -15.39 8.57
N GLY A 3 -0.86 -14.31 7.82
CA GLY A 3 0.14 -13.69 6.96
C GLY A 3 0.33 -12.27 7.49
N VAL A 4 1.57 -11.84 7.64
CA VAL A 4 1.94 -10.46 7.99
C VAL A 4 1.01 -9.51 7.21
N LYS A 5 0.26 -8.66 7.94
CA LYS A 5 -0.65 -7.64 7.35
C LYS A 5 0.02 -7.05 6.11
N ARG A 6 -0.66 -7.15 4.95
CA ARG A 6 -0.18 -6.54 3.70
C ARG A 6 0.17 -5.09 4.02
N ARG A 7 1.46 -4.74 3.98
CA ARG A 7 1.85 -3.35 3.91
C ARG A 7 1.28 -2.83 2.58
N VAL A 8 0.37 -1.89 2.66
CA VAL A 8 0.16 -0.96 1.55
C VAL A 8 1.48 -0.21 1.49
N ASP A 9 2.33 -0.55 0.53
CA ASP A 9 3.57 0.20 0.27
C ASP A 9 3.16 1.61 -0.18
N ALA A 10 2.89 2.49 0.78
CA ALA A 10 2.97 3.94 0.62
C ALA A 10 4.45 4.38 0.61
N GLY A 11 5.32 3.54 0.01
CA GLY A 11 6.75 3.74 -0.09
C GLY A 11 7.05 4.90 -1.02
N ASP A 12 7.61 5.94 -0.45
CA ASP A 12 8.17 7.14 -1.06
C ASP A 12 9.39 6.81 -1.95
N GLU A 13 9.19 5.99 -2.99
CA GLU A 13 10.19 5.70 -4.03
C GLU A 13 10.00 6.58 -5.27
N ARG A 14 9.21 7.65 -5.19
CA ARG A 14 9.13 8.65 -6.26
C ARG A 14 10.19 9.72 -6.05
N ASN A 15 11.43 9.38 -6.45
CA ASN A 15 12.52 10.35 -6.62
C ASN A 15 12.27 11.30 -7.82
N GLY A 16 11.10 11.93 -7.86
CA GLY A 16 10.76 12.99 -8.77
C GLY A 16 11.47 14.27 -8.32
N LYS A 17 12.41 14.76 -9.13
CA LYS A 17 13.10 16.03 -8.90
C LYS A 17 12.09 17.18 -8.73
N ARG A 18 11.73 17.50 -7.50
CA ARG A 18 11.24 18.83 -7.13
C ARG A 18 12.38 19.82 -7.40
N THR A 19 12.19 20.70 -8.38
CA THR A 19 12.99 21.92 -8.49
C THR A 19 12.81 22.73 -7.20
N LYS A 20 13.78 22.64 -6.29
CA LYS A 20 13.87 23.48 -5.09
C LYS A 20 14.21 24.91 -5.52
N THR A 21 13.27 25.84 -5.36
CA THR A 21 13.58 27.27 -5.27
C THR A 21 14.08 27.58 -3.86
N PRO A 22 15.23 28.28 -3.68
CA PRO A 22 15.77 28.58 -2.37
C PRO A 22 15.01 29.75 -1.74
N VAL A 23 14.41 29.54 -0.57
CA VAL A 23 13.92 30.63 0.28
C VAL A 23 14.98 30.89 1.34
N SER A 24 15.74 31.96 1.18
CA SER A 24 16.63 32.50 2.19
C SER A 24 15.88 33.51 3.06
N VAL A 25 15.85 33.30 4.38
CA VAL A 25 15.53 34.36 5.35
C VAL A 25 16.74 34.52 6.29
N PRO A 26 17.30 35.72 6.44
CA PRO A 26 18.42 35.96 7.34
C PRO A 26 17.91 36.42 8.72
N ALA A 27 18.38 35.81 9.81
CA ALA A 27 18.19 36.34 11.15
C ALA A 27 19.50 36.34 11.95
N LYS A 28 19.71 37.44 12.65
CA LYS A 28 20.97 37.97 13.18
C LYS A 28 21.47 37.24 14.43
N LYS A 29 22.80 37.21 14.56
CA LYS A 29 23.56 36.92 15.78
C LYS A 29 23.21 37.89 16.92
N SER A 30 23.02 37.36 18.12
CA SER A 30 23.49 38.00 19.36
C SER A 30 24.08 36.93 20.30
N LYS A 31 25.25 37.22 20.84
CA LYS A 31 26.00 36.40 21.81
C LYS A 31 25.58 36.78 23.22
N SER A 32 25.44 35.80 24.11
CA SER A 32 25.96 35.92 25.48
C SER A 32 26.04 34.56 26.19
N SER A 33 27.14 34.41 26.91
CA SER A 33 27.66 33.29 27.68
C SER A 33 26.93 33.01 29.00
N ALA A 34 26.94 31.74 29.44
CA ALA A 34 27.64 31.27 30.66
C ALA A 34 26.92 30.08 31.37
N ALA A 35 27.69 29.00 31.46
CA ALA A 35 27.82 27.91 32.42
C ALA A 35 27.02 27.86 33.77
N PRO A 36 26.97 26.67 34.42
CA PRO A 36 25.84 26.15 35.21
C PRO A 36 26.11 26.00 36.71
N VAL A 37 25.08 25.80 37.55
CA VAL A 37 25.27 25.26 38.92
C VAL A 37 24.12 24.33 39.40
N LYS A 38 24.58 23.13 39.76
CA LYS A 38 24.09 22.04 40.62
C LYS A 38 23.12 22.35 41.80
N ALA A 39 22.20 21.38 41.95
CA ALA A 39 21.91 20.53 43.13
C ALA A 39 21.31 21.11 44.42
N SER A 40 20.21 20.48 44.89
CA SER A 40 20.12 19.69 46.14
C SER A 40 18.64 19.44 46.49
N LYS A 41 18.15 18.19 46.40
CA LYS A 41 17.87 17.27 47.53
C LYS A 41 17.10 17.84 48.72
N SER A 42 16.04 17.09 49.07
CA SER A 42 15.65 16.61 50.41
C SER A 42 14.19 16.96 50.76
N VAL A 43 13.35 16.19 51.44
CA VAL A 43 13.26 14.78 51.91
C VAL A 43 12.03 14.77 52.85
N VAL A 44 11.30 13.63 52.95
CA VAL A 44 10.46 13.20 54.11
C VAL A 44 9.10 13.92 54.30
N SER A 45 7.97 13.30 54.64
CA SER A 45 7.61 11.88 54.92
C SER A 45 6.15 11.77 55.37
N LYS A 46 5.58 10.55 55.25
CA LYS A 46 4.63 9.87 56.20
C LYS A 46 3.25 10.57 56.42
N LYS A 47 2.12 9.90 56.64
CA LYS A 47 1.78 8.56 57.14
C LYS A 47 0.23 8.37 57.10
N GLY A 48 -0.20 7.11 57.13
CA GLY A 48 -1.48 6.63 57.71
C GLY A 48 -2.59 6.43 56.67
N ASP A 49 -3.07 5.23 56.31
CA ASP A 49 -3.44 3.98 57.00
C ASP A 49 -4.72 4.03 57.87
N LYS A 50 -5.64 3.10 57.53
CA LYS A 50 -6.90 2.58 58.12
C LYS A 50 -8.05 2.67 57.11
N GLY A 51 -8.60 1.59 56.55
CA GLY A 51 -9.14 0.36 57.18
C GLY A 51 -10.63 0.59 57.52
N GLY A 52 -11.64 -0.20 57.16
CA GLY A 52 -11.80 -1.44 56.38
C GLY A 52 -13.28 -1.90 56.45
N LYS A 53 -13.62 -3.02 55.76
CA LYS A 53 -14.82 -3.91 55.91
C LYS A 53 -16.20 -3.30 55.59
N LYS A 54 -17.20 -3.97 55.00
CA LYS A 54 -17.49 -5.39 54.69
C LYS A 54 -18.74 -5.49 53.78
N ASP A 55 -18.81 -6.56 52.99
CA ASP A 55 -19.99 -7.35 52.54
C ASP A 55 -21.22 -6.66 51.91
N LYS A 56 -21.59 -7.00 50.66
CA LYS A 56 -22.49 -8.13 50.28
C LYS A 56 -23.13 -7.93 48.87
N LYS A 57 -22.94 -8.94 48.01
CA LYS A 57 -23.84 -9.53 46.98
C LYS A 57 -24.61 -8.69 45.94
N THR A 58 -24.65 -9.34 44.76
CA THR A 58 -25.73 -9.46 43.73
C THR A 58 -25.86 -8.43 42.61
N SER A 59 -25.37 -8.83 41.43
CA SER A 59 -26.05 -8.88 40.13
C SER A 59 -27.16 -7.86 39.82
N SER A 60 -26.94 -7.02 38.82
CA SER A 60 -27.70 -7.03 37.55
C SER A 60 -27.34 -5.81 36.67
N LYS A 61 -27.27 -6.08 35.35
CA LYS A 61 -27.10 -5.12 34.25
C LYS A 61 -28.23 -4.07 34.22
N LYS A 62 -27.91 -2.78 34.03
CA LYS A 62 -28.20 -2.01 32.78
C LYS A 62 -27.91 -0.50 32.90
N LYS A 63 -27.21 0.01 31.87
CA LYS A 63 -27.37 1.29 31.15
C LYS A 63 -27.24 2.63 31.91
N ALA A 64 -26.23 3.42 31.55
CA ALA A 64 -26.34 4.59 30.65
C ALA A 64 -25.41 5.76 31.04
N GLN A 65 -24.97 6.48 30.01
CA GLN A 65 -24.44 7.84 29.96
C GLN A 65 -23.01 8.09 30.48
N LYS A 66 -22.12 8.35 29.52
CA LYS A 66 -20.83 9.00 29.70
C LYS A 66 -20.93 10.32 28.95
N GLU A 67 -20.93 11.43 29.68
CA GLU A 67 -20.76 12.78 29.17
C GLU A 67 -19.30 13.01 28.80
N GLU A 68 -19.10 13.76 27.73
CA GLU A 68 -17.85 14.35 27.28
C GLU A 68 -17.43 15.50 28.21
N SER A 69 -16.12 15.63 28.43
CA SER A 69 -15.51 16.95 28.54
C SER A 69 -14.08 16.88 28.01
N GLU A 70 -13.90 17.48 26.84
CA GLU A 70 -12.63 17.85 26.25
C GLU A 70 -11.98 19.00 27.04
N SER A 71 -10.65 19.00 27.09
CA SER A 71 -9.85 20.22 27.20
C SER A 71 -8.49 19.97 26.56
N GLU A 72 -8.29 20.62 25.41
CA GLU A 72 -7.05 20.71 24.66
C GLU A 72 -5.98 21.52 25.40
N SER A 73 -4.72 21.12 25.22
CA SER A 73 -3.58 22.03 25.19
C SER A 73 -2.51 21.44 24.28
N GLU A 74 -2.23 22.16 23.19
CA GLU A 74 -1.20 21.93 22.20
C GLU A 74 0.20 22.14 22.80
N ASP A 75 1.13 21.24 22.50
CA ASP A 75 2.58 21.54 22.41
C ASP A 75 3.17 20.65 21.31
N ASP A 76 3.77 21.29 20.32
CA ASP A 76 4.58 20.72 19.23
C ASP A 76 5.84 20.06 19.81
N ASP A 77 6.05 18.77 19.51
CA ASP A 77 7.38 18.16 19.52
C ASP A 77 7.51 17.14 18.37
N GLU A 78 8.65 17.22 17.68
CA GLU A 78 9.03 16.45 16.51
C GLU A 78 9.15 14.94 16.82
N ASP A 79 8.16 14.13 16.42
CA ASP A 79 8.19 12.67 16.61
C ASP A 79 8.84 11.94 15.41
N ASP A 80 10.04 11.41 15.67
CA ASP A 80 10.69 10.32 14.94
C ASP A 80 9.87 9.03 15.20
N PHE A 81 9.14 8.54 14.18
CA PHE A 81 8.11 7.52 14.36
C PHE A 81 8.72 6.12 14.59
N ASP A 82 8.72 5.68 15.85
CA ASP A 82 9.03 4.33 16.29
C ASP A 82 8.00 3.33 15.71
N LEU A 83 8.48 2.42 14.85
CA LEU A 83 7.71 1.39 14.14
C LEU A 83 7.35 0.18 15.03
N ASP A 84 6.93 0.42 16.27
CA ASP A 84 6.57 -0.64 17.24
C ASP A 84 5.09 -1.04 17.20
N ASP A 85 4.29 -0.53 16.25
CA ASP A 85 2.84 -0.82 16.18
C ASP A 85 2.47 -1.88 15.12
N VAL A 86 3.17 -3.02 15.16
CA VAL A 86 2.57 -4.29 14.75
C VAL A 86 1.77 -4.80 15.95
N ASP A 87 0.48 -4.49 15.93
CA ASP A 87 -0.60 -4.97 16.81
C ASP A 87 -0.26 -6.32 17.50
N ASP A 88 0.31 -6.22 18.70
CA ASP A 88 0.73 -7.33 19.58
C ASP A 88 -0.48 -8.19 20.02
N SER A 89 -1.72 -7.74 19.77
CA SER A 89 -2.94 -8.41 20.24
C SER A 89 -3.29 -9.69 19.49
N GLU A 90 -2.89 -9.86 18.22
CA GLU A 90 -3.09 -11.12 17.48
C GLU A 90 -2.06 -12.19 17.85
N ILE A 91 -0.90 -11.81 18.38
CA ILE A 91 0.14 -12.72 18.88
C ILE A 91 -0.13 -13.12 20.32
N ASP A 92 -0.58 -12.19 21.18
CA ASP A 92 -0.95 -12.50 22.56
C ASP A 92 -2.26 -13.30 22.65
N ALA A 93 -3.18 -13.18 21.68
CA ALA A 93 -4.40 -14.00 21.63
C ALA A 93 -4.13 -15.49 21.33
N LEU A 94 -3.02 -15.81 20.66
CA LEU A 94 -2.53 -17.19 20.48
C LEU A 94 -1.74 -17.69 21.69
N ASP A 95 -1.50 -16.83 22.68
CA ASP A 95 -0.68 -17.11 23.87
C ASP A 95 -1.52 -17.60 25.06
N ASP A 96 -2.84 -17.38 25.07
CA ASP A 96 -3.76 -17.84 26.12
C ASP A 96 -4.47 -19.19 25.80
N GLU A 97 -4.49 -19.64 24.54
CA GLU A 97 -5.17 -20.91 24.16
C GLU A 97 -4.27 -22.17 24.27
N ASP A 98 -2.95 -22.04 24.17
CA ASP A 98 -2.04 -23.19 24.01
C ASP A 98 -1.45 -23.76 25.33
N ASP A 99 -1.64 -23.10 26.47
CA ASP A 99 -1.11 -23.61 27.77
C ASP A 99 -1.92 -24.81 28.32
N ASN A 100 -3.03 -25.18 27.67
CA ASN A 100 -3.83 -26.37 28.02
C ASN A 100 -3.57 -27.60 27.13
N ASP A 101 -2.86 -27.49 26.00
CA ASP A 101 -2.67 -28.58 25.03
C ASP A 101 -1.30 -29.27 25.12
N GLU A 102 -0.46 -28.94 26.12
CA GLU A 102 0.84 -29.60 26.34
C GLU A 102 0.76 -31.10 26.74
N GLU A 103 -0.44 -31.69 26.91
CA GLU A 103 -0.59 -33.07 27.40
C GLU A 103 -0.95 -34.14 26.35
N ASP A 104 -1.30 -33.84 25.08
CA ASP A 104 -2.01 -34.85 24.25
C ASP A 104 -1.48 -35.14 22.82
N VAL A 105 -0.24 -34.78 22.45
CA VAL A 105 0.25 -34.97 21.05
C VAL A 105 1.52 -35.81 20.92
N ASP A 106 1.55 -36.99 21.54
CA ASP A 106 2.66 -37.95 21.36
C ASP A 106 2.15 -39.39 21.11
N MET A 107 1.12 -39.54 20.27
CA MET A 107 0.58 -40.84 19.85
C MET A 107 0.15 -40.82 18.37
N GLU A 108 1.10 -40.98 17.44
CA GLU A 108 0.86 -41.70 16.18
C GLU A 108 2.16 -42.39 15.73
N ASP A 109 2.23 -43.72 15.90
CA ASP A 109 2.48 -44.70 14.84
C ASP A 109 2.72 -46.10 15.46
N VAL A 110 1.63 -46.87 15.60
CA VAL A 110 1.70 -48.34 15.59
C VAL A 110 0.47 -48.83 14.82
N GLU A 111 0.71 -49.33 13.62
CA GLU A 111 -0.25 -50.11 12.84
C GLU A 111 -0.67 -51.35 13.65
N GLU A 112 -1.97 -51.58 13.87
CA GLU A 112 -2.47 -52.89 14.29
C GLU A 112 -3.64 -53.34 13.39
N GLU A 113 -3.42 -54.53 12.83
CA GLU A 113 -4.33 -55.30 12.00
C GLU A 113 -5.60 -55.70 12.76
N GLU A 114 -6.73 -55.75 12.03
CA GLU A 114 -7.96 -56.37 12.51
C GLU A 114 -7.82 -57.90 12.59
N ASP A 115 -8.07 -58.50 13.75
CA ASP A 115 -8.65 -59.85 13.82
C ASP A 115 -9.73 -59.98 14.90
N THR A 116 -10.73 -60.76 14.53
CA THR A 116 -12.05 -60.95 15.09
C THR A 116 -12.09 -62.10 16.11
N GLY A 117 -12.89 -62.00 17.18
CA GLY A 117 -13.34 -63.23 17.86
C GLY A 117 -13.82 -63.18 19.32
N LYS A 118 -15.16 -63.18 19.48
CA LYS A 118 -15.99 -63.92 20.47
C LYS A 118 -15.91 -63.67 21.99
N LYS A 119 -17.12 -63.42 22.53
CA LYS A 119 -17.59 -63.42 23.92
C LYS A 119 -17.39 -64.74 24.68
N SER A 120 -17.13 -64.65 25.99
CA SER A 120 -17.87 -65.40 27.03
C SER A 120 -17.73 -64.79 28.43
N LYS A 121 -18.84 -64.75 29.18
CA LYS A 121 -18.95 -64.35 30.59
C LYS A 121 -18.61 -65.52 31.52
N SER A 122 -17.95 -65.23 32.65
CA SER A 122 -18.24 -65.87 33.96
C SER A 122 -17.61 -65.07 35.10
N ALA A 123 -18.24 -65.13 36.26
CA ALA A 123 -18.08 -64.22 37.38
C ALA A 123 -17.13 -64.73 38.49
N ASP A 124 -16.64 -63.72 39.22
CA ASP A 124 -16.42 -63.63 40.67
C ASP A 124 -15.04 -63.91 41.29
N ALA A 125 -14.73 -63.05 42.26
CA ALA A 125 -13.64 -63.06 43.25
C ALA A 125 -12.19 -62.84 42.78
N ASP A 126 -11.77 -61.58 42.71
CA ASP A 126 -10.79 -61.08 43.71
C ASP A 126 -10.85 -59.54 43.79
N ALA A 127 -11.23 -59.04 44.96
CA ALA A 127 -11.39 -57.63 45.26
C ALA A 127 -10.22 -57.16 46.10
N GLN A 128 -9.01 -57.09 45.52
CA GLN A 128 -7.93 -56.28 46.08
C GLN A 128 -6.74 -56.19 45.12
N GLN A 129 -6.66 -55.10 44.35
CA GLN A 129 -5.50 -54.21 44.27
C GLN A 129 -5.62 -53.20 43.13
N ASN A 130 -5.17 -51.97 43.43
CA ASN A 130 -4.87 -50.88 42.50
C ASN A 130 -6.02 -50.20 41.76
N LYS A 131 -6.92 -49.58 42.52
CA LYS A 131 -7.37 -48.23 42.15
C LYS A 131 -6.26 -47.24 42.53
N SER A 132 -5.22 -47.11 41.69
CA SER A 132 -4.39 -45.90 41.77
C SER A 132 -5.33 -44.74 41.55
N THR A 133 -5.37 -43.81 42.50
CA THR A 133 -6.17 -42.60 42.35
C THR A 133 -5.74 -41.90 41.06
N SER A 134 -6.66 -41.30 40.29
CA SER A 134 -6.33 -40.55 39.05
C SER A 134 -5.19 -39.53 39.27
N ARG A 135 -4.98 -39.07 40.51
CA ARG A 135 -3.84 -38.25 40.96
C ARG A 135 -2.50 -38.98 41.01
N GLU A 136 -2.45 -40.23 41.44
CA GLU A 136 -1.22 -41.03 41.49
C GLU A 136 -0.78 -41.49 40.11
N SER A 137 -1.72 -41.79 39.20
CA SER A 137 -1.40 -42.09 37.80
C SER A 137 -0.86 -40.84 37.08
N HIS A 138 -1.50 -39.67 37.25
CA HIS A 138 -0.96 -38.40 36.73
C HIS A 138 0.39 -38.05 37.34
N ALA A 139 0.59 -38.27 38.64
CA ALA A 139 1.89 -38.00 39.29
C ALA A 139 3.00 -38.91 38.74
N LYS A 140 2.69 -40.19 38.49
CA LYS A 140 3.64 -41.14 37.87
C LYS A 140 3.91 -40.80 36.41
N GLN A 141 2.90 -40.42 35.64
CA GLN A 141 3.06 -39.98 34.25
C GLN A 141 3.88 -38.69 34.17
N LYS A 142 3.62 -37.72 35.06
CA LYS A 142 4.40 -36.48 35.18
C LYS A 142 5.85 -36.74 35.59
N ALA A 143 6.10 -37.65 36.53
CA ALA A 143 7.44 -38.04 36.93
C ALA A 143 8.20 -38.73 35.79
N LEU A 144 7.54 -39.64 35.06
CA LEU A 144 8.11 -40.32 33.90
C LEU A 144 8.42 -39.34 32.76
N LEU A 145 7.55 -38.36 32.51
CA LEU A 145 7.79 -37.28 31.55
C LEU A 145 8.96 -36.38 31.98
N GLN A 146 9.10 -36.08 33.27
CA GLN A 146 10.25 -35.33 33.81
C GLN A 146 11.55 -36.12 33.69
N GLU A 147 11.53 -37.44 33.95
CA GLU A 147 12.69 -38.32 33.79
C GLU A 147 13.11 -38.42 32.32
N ARG A 148 12.14 -38.59 31.40
CA ARG A 148 12.36 -38.54 29.95
C ARG A 148 12.91 -37.19 29.49
N LYS A 149 12.41 -36.07 30.04
CA LYS A 149 12.91 -34.71 29.73
C LYS A 149 14.34 -34.50 30.26
N ALA A 150 14.67 -35.02 31.45
CA ALA A 150 16.00 -34.94 32.05
C ALA A 150 17.04 -35.83 31.35
N ALA A 151 16.61 -36.94 30.73
CA ALA A 151 17.47 -37.82 29.96
C ALA A 151 17.84 -37.27 28.56
N ARG A 152 17.22 -36.15 28.12
CA ARG A 152 17.51 -35.56 26.80
C ARG A 152 18.86 -34.81 26.81
N PRO A 153 19.61 -34.81 25.69
CA PRO A 153 20.81 -33.98 25.55
C PRO A 153 20.50 -32.50 25.82
N ASN A 154 21.35 -31.85 26.62
CA ASN A 154 21.25 -30.44 27.02
C ASN A 154 20.01 -30.08 27.88
N ALA A 155 19.35 -31.05 28.54
CA ALA A 155 18.16 -30.81 29.35
C ALA A 155 18.35 -29.71 30.42
N ASP A 156 19.46 -29.72 31.16
CA ASP A 156 19.76 -28.73 32.19
C ASP A 156 19.96 -27.32 31.63
N MET A 157 20.49 -27.21 30.41
CA MET A 157 20.71 -25.94 29.74
C MET A 157 19.41 -25.37 29.19
N ILE A 158 18.55 -26.22 28.61
CA ILE A 158 17.20 -25.85 28.16
C ILE A 158 16.34 -25.42 29.35
N GLY A 159 16.41 -26.15 30.47
CA GLY A 159 15.71 -25.79 31.69
C GLY A 159 16.13 -24.42 32.24
N ARG A 160 17.44 -24.11 32.21
CA ARG A 160 17.97 -22.79 32.60
C ARG A 160 17.55 -21.69 31.63
N SER A 161 17.69 -21.92 30.32
CA SER A 161 17.35 -20.92 29.31
C SER A 161 15.86 -20.58 29.29
N LYS A 162 14.98 -21.55 29.61
CA LYS A 162 13.53 -21.30 29.78
C LYS A 162 13.24 -20.35 30.93
N LYS A 163 13.92 -20.49 32.07
CA LYS A 163 13.76 -19.56 33.20
C LYS A 163 14.18 -18.15 32.82
N LEU A 164 15.29 -18.01 32.09
CA LEU A 164 15.75 -16.72 31.56
C LEU A 164 14.74 -16.14 30.56
N TRP A 165 14.21 -16.98 29.66
CA TRP A 165 13.19 -16.60 28.68
C TRP A 165 11.91 -16.07 29.36
N GLU A 166 11.42 -16.76 30.39
CA GLU A 166 10.23 -16.36 31.14
C GLU A 166 10.39 -14.99 31.81
N GLN A 167 11.59 -14.72 32.35
CA GLN A 167 11.92 -13.40 32.88
C GLN A 167 12.00 -12.33 31.76
N LEU A 168 12.66 -12.65 30.64
CA LEU A 168 12.85 -11.73 29.51
C LEU A 168 11.58 -11.42 28.72
N ARG A 169 10.57 -12.30 28.76
CA ARG A 169 9.28 -12.11 28.08
C ARG A 169 8.42 -11.05 28.79
N ARG A 170 8.54 -10.90 30.12
CA ARG A 170 7.76 -9.94 30.94
C ARG A 170 8.29 -8.51 30.78
N LYS A 171 7.96 -7.84 29.66
CA LYS A 171 8.48 -6.52 29.23
C LYS A 171 8.46 -5.44 30.34
N SER A 172 7.39 -5.39 31.15
CA SER A 172 7.14 -4.35 32.15
C SER A 172 7.88 -4.51 33.48
N HIS A 173 8.55 -5.64 33.72
CA HIS A 173 9.07 -5.99 35.06
C HIS A 173 10.59 -6.16 35.14
N VAL A 174 11.34 -5.93 34.05
CA VAL A 174 12.80 -6.12 34.04
C VAL A 174 13.53 -4.82 33.68
N PRO A 175 14.21 -4.18 34.66
CA PRO A 175 15.08 -3.03 34.44
C PRO A 175 16.15 -3.31 33.37
N LEU A 176 16.55 -2.28 32.63
CA LEU A 176 17.47 -2.40 31.48
C LEU A 176 18.81 -3.08 31.83
N GLU A 177 19.38 -2.79 32.99
CA GLU A 177 20.64 -3.41 33.44
C GLU A 177 20.48 -4.88 33.84
N GLU A 178 19.33 -5.26 34.41
CA GLU A 178 19.01 -6.66 34.68
C GLU A 178 18.75 -7.42 33.39
N ARG A 179 18.02 -6.80 32.44
CA ARG A 179 17.78 -7.36 31.11
C ARG A 179 19.08 -7.67 30.37
N LYS A 180 20.05 -6.73 30.39
CA LYS A 180 21.38 -6.95 29.79
C LYS A 180 22.10 -8.16 30.39
N LYS A 181 22.01 -8.36 31.72
CA LYS A 181 22.61 -9.52 32.39
C LYS A 181 21.93 -10.83 31.98
N LEU A 182 20.59 -10.85 31.97
CA LEU A 182 19.81 -12.01 31.54
C LEU A 182 20.07 -12.37 30.07
N ILE A 183 20.17 -11.38 29.18
CA ILE A 183 20.53 -11.58 27.77
C ILE A 183 21.96 -12.14 27.67
N LYS A 184 22.92 -11.58 28.41
CA LYS A 184 24.30 -12.06 28.39
C LYS A 184 24.39 -13.53 28.82
N GLU A 185 23.76 -13.88 29.94
CA GLU A 185 23.70 -15.26 30.43
C GLU A 185 22.99 -16.19 29.43
N LEU A 186 21.93 -15.70 28.79
CA LEU A 186 21.23 -16.45 27.74
C LEU A 186 22.17 -16.75 26.56
N PHE A 187 22.93 -15.76 26.09
CA PHE A 187 23.90 -15.95 25.00
C PHE A 187 25.04 -16.91 25.39
N GLU A 188 25.51 -16.89 26.64
CA GLU A 188 26.49 -17.86 27.14
C GLU A 188 25.96 -19.30 27.10
N ILE A 189 24.64 -19.50 27.28
CA ILE A 189 24.01 -20.81 27.20
C ILE A 189 23.81 -21.26 25.74
N ILE A 190 23.32 -20.39 24.86
CA ILE A 190 22.89 -20.82 23.51
C ILE A 190 24.01 -20.83 22.47
N THR A 191 25.08 -20.05 22.65
CA THR A 191 26.18 -19.96 21.67
C THR A 191 26.88 -21.31 21.52
N GLY A 192 27.13 -21.71 20.27
CA GLY A 192 27.65 -23.02 19.86
C GLY A 192 26.63 -24.15 19.88
N ARG A 193 25.37 -23.85 20.22
CA ARG A 193 24.29 -24.82 20.43
C ARG A 193 22.97 -24.35 19.84
N VAL A 194 22.95 -23.29 19.04
CA VAL A 194 21.69 -22.70 18.56
C VAL A 194 20.84 -23.75 17.83
N LYS A 195 21.47 -24.58 16.97
CA LYS A 195 20.81 -25.67 16.25
C LYS A 195 20.09 -26.66 17.17
N ASP A 196 20.70 -27.01 18.31
CA ASP A 196 20.13 -27.96 19.27
C ASP A 196 18.86 -27.44 19.96
N PHE A 197 18.69 -26.11 20.01
CA PHE A 197 17.55 -25.45 20.64
C PHE A 197 16.42 -25.15 19.65
N VAL A 198 16.75 -24.84 18.40
CA VAL A 198 15.75 -24.39 17.41
C VAL A 198 14.84 -25.52 16.94
N PHE A 199 15.35 -26.74 16.83
CA PHE A 199 14.53 -27.90 16.40
C PHE A 199 13.68 -28.52 17.52
N LYS A 200 13.82 -28.04 18.76
CA LYS A 200 13.01 -28.50 19.89
C LYS A 200 11.85 -27.53 20.12
N HIS A 201 10.63 -28.07 20.06
CA HIS A 201 9.38 -27.32 20.25
C HIS A 201 9.40 -26.45 21.51
N ASP A 202 9.95 -26.98 22.59
CA ASP A 202 9.94 -26.34 23.89
C ASP A 202 11.07 -25.31 24.10
N SER A 203 12.03 -25.19 23.17
CA SER A 203 13.14 -24.24 23.29
C SER A 203 13.34 -23.28 22.13
N VAL A 204 12.59 -23.43 21.04
CA VAL A 204 12.65 -22.49 19.89
C VAL A 204 12.30 -21.04 20.27
N ARG A 205 11.32 -20.85 21.19
CA ARG A 205 10.93 -19.52 21.70
C ARG A 205 12.08 -18.80 22.43
N VAL A 206 12.97 -19.56 23.07
CA VAL A 206 14.17 -19.03 23.73
C VAL A 206 15.08 -18.34 22.70
N ILE A 207 15.32 -18.98 21.55
CA ILE A 207 16.17 -18.44 20.49
C ILE A 207 15.50 -17.25 19.81
N GLN A 208 14.19 -17.29 19.61
CA GLN A 208 13.44 -16.14 19.08
C GLN A 208 13.54 -14.90 19.99
N THR A 209 13.49 -15.09 21.31
CA THR A 209 13.71 -14.00 22.29
C THR A 209 15.16 -13.54 22.33
N ALA A 210 16.13 -14.45 22.23
CA ALA A 210 17.53 -14.07 22.09
C ALA A 210 17.74 -13.20 20.85
N LEU A 211 17.15 -13.58 19.72
CA LEU A 211 17.22 -12.83 18.46
C LEU A 211 16.56 -11.44 18.56
N LYS A 212 15.46 -11.33 19.30
CA LYS A 212 14.77 -10.05 19.54
C LYS A 212 15.71 -9.01 20.16
N TYR A 213 16.53 -9.41 21.11
CA TYR A 213 17.46 -8.51 21.81
C TYR A 213 18.89 -8.57 21.26
N ALA A 214 19.12 -9.32 20.17
CA ALA A 214 20.44 -9.49 19.58
C ALA A 214 20.90 -8.22 18.87
N ASN A 215 22.17 -7.86 19.06
CA ASN A 215 22.87 -6.92 18.18
C ASN A 215 23.24 -7.60 16.84
N MET A 216 23.78 -6.84 15.87
CA MET A 216 24.07 -7.40 14.54
C MET A 216 25.10 -8.54 14.56
N GLU A 217 26.12 -8.46 15.42
CA GLU A 217 27.12 -9.53 15.56
C GLU A 217 26.51 -10.83 16.09
N GLN A 218 25.63 -10.71 17.10
CA GLN A 218 24.88 -11.83 17.67
C GLN A 218 23.90 -12.43 16.64
N ARG A 219 23.26 -11.60 15.81
CA ARG A 219 22.41 -12.08 14.70
C ARG A 219 23.22 -12.87 13.68
N LYS A 220 24.40 -12.38 13.29
CA LYS A 220 25.31 -13.10 12.40
C LYS A 220 25.81 -14.41 13.00
N MET A 221 26.11 -14.44 14.29
CA MET A 221 26.47 -15.67 15.00
C MET A 221 25.34 -16.70 14.93
N ILE A 222 24.12 -16.31 15.32
CA ILE A 222 22.93 -17.17 15.24
C ILE A 222 22.71 -17.65 13.80
N ALA A 223 22.86 -16.76 12.82
CA ALA A 223 22.68 -17.11 11.42
C ALA A 223 23.72 -18.14 10.95
N THR A 224 24.99 -17.93 11.31
CA THR A 224 26.09 -18.83 10.94
C THR A 224 25.91 -20.22 11.53
N GLU A 225 25.46 -20.32 12.79
CA GLU A 225 25.21 -21.62 13.43
C GLU A 225 24.03 -22.39 12.82
N LEU A 226 23.07 -21.69 12.22
CA LEU A 226 21.89 -22.28 11.58
C LEU A 226 22.11 -22.61 10.10
N LYS A 227 23.28 -22.28 9.55
CA LYS A 227 23.63 -22.57 8.16
C LYS A 227 23.54 -24.08 7.88
N GLY A 228 22.94 -24.41 6.75
CA GLY A 228 22.63 -25.76 6.28
C GLY A 228 21.29 -26.31 6.77
N SER A 229 20.53 -25.52 7.54
CA SER A 229 19.25 -25.93 8.11
C SER A 229 18.09 -25.00 7.73
N TYR A 230 18.29 -23.92 6.99
CA TYR A 230 17.22 -22.93 6.76
C TYR A 230 16.03 -23.48 5.98
N ASN A 231 16.26 -24.40 5.05
CA ASN A 231 15.21 -25.10 4.32
C ASN A 231 14.30 -25.92 5.25
N GLU A 232 14.88 -26.62 6.22
CA GLU A 232 14.13 -27.40 7.22
C GLU A 232 13.40 -26.47 8.20
N LEU A 233 14.09 -25.42 8.66
CA LEU A 233 13.53 -24.44 9.58
C LEU A 233 12.34 -23.69 8.99
N ALA A 234 12.37 -23.34 7.71
CA ALA A 234 11.26 -22.68 7.02
C ALA A 234 10.00 -23.57 6.92
N GLN A 235 10.17 -24.89 6.92
CA GLN A 235 9.07 -25.86 6.88
C GLN A 235 8.51 -26.18 8.27
N SER A 236 9.20 -25.79 9.35
CA SER A 236 8.74 -26.02 10.73
C SER A 236 7.66 -25.03 11.16
N ARG A 237 6.58 -25.55 11.79
CA ARG A 237 5.48 -24.76 12.36
C ARG A 237 5.96 -23.65 13.31
N TYR A 238 7.01 -23.91 14.08
CA TYR A 238 7.52 -22.99 15.09
C TYR A 238 8.83 -22.31 14.67
N ALA A 239 9.73 -23.02 13.99
CA ALA A 239 11.04 -22.46 13.65
C ALA A 239 11.01 -21.49 12.46
N LYS A 240 9.96 -21.52 11.62
CA LYS A 240 9.79 -20.59 10.49
C LYS A 240 9.86 -19.11 10.91
N PHE A 241 9.34 -18.78 12.09
CA PHE A 241 9.33 -17.41 12.61
C PHE A 241 10.75 -16.91 12.94
N LEU A 242 11.67 -17.82 13.28
CA LEU A 242 13.06 -17.48 13.47
C LEU A 242 13.72 -17.09 12.15
N VAL A 243 13.43 -17.84 11.08
CA VAL A 243 13.90 -17.54 9.72
C VAL A 243 13.39 -16.18 9.27
N GLY A 244 12.09 -15.93 9.39
CA GLY A 244 11.48 -14.62 9.06
C GLY A 244 12.14 -13.46 9.83
N LYS A 245 12.36 -13.60 11.14
CA LYS A 245 13.04 -12.58 11.94
C LYS A 245 14.48 -12.34 11.49
N LEU A 246 15.24 -13.40 11.20
CA LEU A 246 16.62 -13.26 10.70
C LEU A 246 16.68 -12.54 9.36
N ILE A 247 15.71 -12.77 8.49
CA ILE A 247 15.61 -12.13 7.19
C ILE A 247 15.30 -10.64 7.31
N VAL A 248 14.26 -10.30 8.08
CA VAL A 248 13.79 -8.92 8.27
C VAL A 248 14.85 -8.08 8.99
N HIS A 249 15.45 -8.64 10.03
CA HIS A 249 16.34 -7.90 10.94
C HIS A 249 17.84 -8.12 10.67
N GLY A 250 18.19 -9.03 9.75
CA GLY A 250 19.56 -9.26 9.30
C GLY A 250 20.00 -8.24 8.25
N ASP A 251 21.31 -8.04 8.16
CA ASP A 251 21.94 -7.30 7.07
C ASP A 251 22.10 -8.16 5.81
N ALA A 252 22.74 -7.59 4.78
CA ALA A 252 22.96 -8.29 3.51
C ALA A 252 23.71 -9.62 3.69
N GLU A 253 24.72 -9.66 4.58
CA GLU A 253 25.48 -10.89 4.85
C GLU A 253 24.60 -12.00 5.43
N VAL A 254 23.73 -11.69 6.38
CA VAL A 254 22.78 -12.67 6.94
C VAL A 254 21.84 -13.19 5.85
N ARG A 255 21.34 -12.30 4.99
CA ARG A 255 20.46 -12.69 3.87
C ARG A 255 21.18 -13.56 2.86
N ASP A 256 22.44 -13.28 2.56
CA ASP A 256 23.28 -14.06 1.64
C ASP A 256 23.70 -15.42 2.21
N LEU A 257 23.60 -15.63 3.53
CA LEU A 257 23.69 -16.96 4.13
C LEU A 257 22.39 -17.75 3.98
N ILE A 258 21.24 -17.09 4.04
CA ILE A 258 19.91 -17.71 4.12
C ILE A 258 19.33 -18.01 2.74
N VAL A 259 19.24 -17.00 1.86
CA VAL A 259 18.52 -17.12 0.58
C VAL A 259 19.08 -18.25 -0.30
N PRO A 260 20.41 -18.44 -0.40
CA PRO A 260 20.96 -19.52 -1.20
C PRO A 260 20.67 -20.94 -0.70
N GLU A 261 20.09 -21.14 0.48
CA GLU A 261 19.68 -22.47 0.95
C GLU A 261 18.30 -22.91 0.44
N PHE A 262 17.51 -22.00 -0.13
CA PHE A 262 16.21 -22.32 -0.74
C PHE A 262 16.33 -22.74 -2.21
N TYR A 263 17.50 -22.49 -2.77
CA TYR A 263 17.92 -22.88 -4.10
C TYR A 263 17.88 -24.40 -4.31
N GLY A 264 17.24 -24.82 -5.40
CA GLY A 264 16.94 -26.21 -5.72
C GLY A 264 15.76 -26.79 -4.96
N HIS A 265 15.13 -26.00 -4.09
CA HIS A 265 14.01 -26.42 -3.26
C HIS A 265 12.73 -25.61 -3.51
N VAL A 266 12.76 -24.63 -4.43
CA VAL A 266 11.64 -23.70 -4.67
C VAL A 266 10.34 -24.44 -4.97
N LYS A 267 10.36 -25.40 -5.91
CA LYS A 267 9.18 -26.20 -6.29
C LYS A 267 8.55 -26.93 -5.09
N ARG A 268 9.39 -27.47 -4.20
CA ARG A 268 8.92 -28.21 -3.02
C ARG A 268 8.38 -27.24 -1.97
N LEU A 269 9.11 -26.17 -1.70
CA LEU A 269 8.78 -25.17 -0.68
C LEU A 269 7.50 -24.41 -0.99
N ILE A 270 7.30 -23.98 -2.25
CA ILE A 270 6.08 -23.23 -2.62
C ILE A 270 4.79 -24.06 -2.47
N ARG A 271 4.92 -25.40 -2.39
CA ARG A 271 3.81 -26.33 -2.16
C ARG A 271 3.64 -26.69 -0.68
N HIS A 272 4.58 -26.32 0.17
CA HIS A 272 4.58 -26.62 1.59
C HIS A 272 3.71 -25.59 2.35
N PRO A 273 2.84 -26.02 3.30
CA PRO A 273 1.95 -25.11 4.03
C PRO A 273 2.70 -23.95 4.70
N GLU A 274 3.82 -24.24 5.38
CA GLU A 274 4.63 -23.25 6.08
C GLU A 274 5.73 -22.60 5.22
N GLY A 275 6.57 -23.42 4.58
CA GLY A 275 7.70 -22.95 3.78
C GLY A 275 7.32 -22.07 2.59
N SER A 276 6.10 -22.19 2.05
CA SER A 276 5.65 -21.34 0.93
C SER A 276 5.56 -19.87 1.31
N TRP A 277 5.05 -19.56 2.51
CA TRP A 277 4.97 -18.19 3.02
C TRP A 277 6.34 -17.60 3.27
N ILE A 278 7.27 -18.37 3.85
CA ILE A 278 8.65 -17.91 4.07
C ILE A 278 9.35 -17.64 2.73
N LEU A 279 9.18 -18.55 1.75
CA LEU A 279 9.76 -18.39 0.42
C LEU A 279 9.22 -17.15 -0.30
N ASP A 280 7.90 -16.93 -0.28
CA ASP A 280 7.30 -15.74 -0.89
C ASP A 280 7.69 -14.45 -0.15
N ASP A 281 7.81 -14.49 1.18
CA ASP A 281 8.23 -13.32 1.95
C ASP A 281 9.69 -12.96 1.66
N ILE A 282 10.58 -13.95 1.54
CA ILE A 282 11.95 -13.77 1.04
C ILE A 282 11.92 -13.12 -0.34
N TYR A 283 11.15 -13.71 -1.25
CA TYR A 283 11.05 -13.24 -2.63
C TYR A 283 10.58 -11.78 -2.65
N ARG A 284 9.48 -11.43 -1.99
CA ARG A 284 8.91 -10.09 -2.03
C ARG A 284 9.80 -9.04 -1.36
N THR A 285 10.28 -9.31 -0.13
CA THR A 285 10.75 -8.25 0.78
C THR A 285 12.26 -8.05 0.80
N VAL A 286 13.06 -9.12 0.63
CA VAL A 286 14.51 -9.05 0.87
C VAL A 286 15.38 -9.51 -0.29
N ALA A 287 14.87 -10.37 -1.17
CA ALA A 287 15.66 -10.96 -2.23
C ALA A 287 16.15 -9.88 -3.21
N THR A 288 17.45 -9.88 -3.50
CA THR A 288 18.03 -9.03 -4.54
C THR A 288 17.46 -9.40 -5.91
N LYS A 289 17.66 -8.54 -6.92
CA LYS A 289 17.22 -8.84 -8.31
C LYS A 289 17.78 -10.16 -8.81
N GLU A 290 19.03 -10.46 -8.49
CA GLU A 290 19.71 -11.71 -8.85
C GLU A 290 19.11 -12.91 -8.09
N GLN A 291 18.89 -12.77 -6.79
CA GLN A 291 18.28 -13.81 -5.98
C GLN A 291 16.84 -14.12 -6.45
N LYS A 292 16.04 -13.09 -6.76
CA LYS A 292 14.71 -13.24 -7.36
C LYS A 292 14.80 -14.03 -8.67
N ALA A 293 15.74 -13.67 -9.55
CA ALA A 293 15.91 -14.36 -10.82
C ALA A 293 16.24 -15.86 -10.62
N ASN A 294 17.14 -16.18 -9.69
CA ASN A 294 17.44 -17.57 -9.35
C ASN A 294 16.22 -18.34 -8.84
N LEU A 295 15.44 -17.75 -7.93
CA LEU A 295 14.23 -18.38 -7.38
C LEU A 295 13.18 -18.60 -8.46
N LEU A 296 12.96 -17.61 -9.33
CA LEU A 296 11.96 -17.68 -10.39
C LEU A 296 12.33 -18.68 -11.49
N ARG A 297 13.60 -18.79 -11.87
CA ARG A 297 14.06 -19.74 -12.91
C ARG A 297 13.72 -21.20 -12.60
N GLU A 298 13.64 -21.59 -11.33
CA GLU A 298 13.24 -22.95 -10.93
C GLU A 298 11.79 -23.30 -11.29
N TRP A 299 10.96 -22.29 -11.60
CA TRP A 299 9.60 -22.48 -12.11
C TRP A 299 9.56 -22.90 -13.58
N TYR A 300 10.69 -22.81 -14.31
CA TYR A 300 10.75 -23.14 -15.73
C TYR A 300 11.15 -24.59 -16.00
N GLY A 301 11.65 -25.30 -14.99
CA GLY A 301 11.96 -26.73 -15.11
C GLY A 301 13.08 -27.20 -14.18
N PRO A 302 13.22 -28.51 -13.98
CA PRO A 302 14.29 -29.09 -13.15
C PRO A 302 15.70 -28.78 -13.68
N GLU A 303 15.88 -28.56 -14.99
CA GLU A 303 17.19 -28.23 -15.55
C GLU A 303 17.77 -26.92 -15.02
N PHE A 304 16.91 -25.96 -14.64
CA PHE A 304 17.34 -24.67 -14.07
C PHE A 304 17.85 -24.80 -12.63
N VAL A 305 17.58 -25.93 -11.97
CA VAL A 305 18.19 -26.28 -10.69
C VAL A 305 19.59 -26.87 -10.90
N ILE A 306 19.73 -27.74 -11.90
CA ILE A 306 20.94 -28.54 -12.15
C ILE A 306 22.03 -27.71 -12.83
N PHE A 307 21.67 -26.90 -13.83
CA PHE A 307 22.60 -26.14 -14.66
C PHE A 307 22.56 -24.65 -14.34
N ARG A 308 22.98 -24.30 -13.13
CA ARG A 308 23.23 -22.91 -12.76
C ARG A 308 24.50 -22.45 -13.45
N ASP A 309 24.33 -21.81 -14.59
CA ASP A 309 25.43 -21.29 -15.39
C ASP A 309 26.03 -20.04 -14.71
N ASP A 310 26.78 -20.26 -13.63
CA ASP A 310 27.53 -19.20 -12.92
C ASP A 310 28.63 -18.58 -13.83
N LYS A 311 28.86 -19.18 -15.01
CA LYS A 311 29.88 -18.78 -15.97
C LYS A 311 29.42 -17.70 -16.97
N ASN A 312 28.11 -17.48 -17.12
CA ASN A 312 27.54 -16.60 -18.15
C ASN A 312 27.06 -15.23 -17.62
N GLY A 313 27.51 -14.83 -16.43
CA GLY A 313 27.08 -13.60 -15.77
C GLY A 313 25.83 -13.79 -14.91
N PRO A 314 25.21 -12.70 -14.41
CA PRO A 314 24.08 -12.80 -13.51
C PRO A 314 22.88 -13.49 -14.21
N PRO A 315 22.16 -14.38 -13.52
CA PRO A 315 21.01 -15.09 -14.04
C PRO A 315 19.91 -14.13 -14.54
N ASP A 316 19.49 -14.30 -15.79
CA ASP A 316 18.28 -13.65 -16.32
C ASP A 316 17.07 -14.60 -16.16
N ALA A 317 16.00 -14.09 -15.56
CA ALA A 317 14.74 -14.82 -15.40
C ALA A 317 13.67 -14.43 -16.41
N ASP A 318 14.02 -13.60 -17.40
CA ASP A 318 13.15 -13.32 -18.54
C ASP A 318 12.97 -14.58 -19.39
N LEU A 319 11.78 -15.18 -19.29
CA LEU A 319 11.46 -16.42 -19.99
C LEU A 319 11.51 -16.23 -21.51
N SER A 320 11.16 -15.05 -22.04
CA SER A 320 11.20 -14.81 -23.49
C SER A 320 12.61 -14.97 -24.04
N LYS A 321 13.62 -14.42 -23.35
CA LYS A 321 15.03 -14.57 -23.75
C LYS A 321 15.52 -16.01 -23.62
N ILE A 322 15.11 -16.73 -22.57
CA ILE A 322 15.45 -18.13 -22.36
C ILE A 322 14.91 -18.99 -23.52
N LEU A 323 13.67 -18.74 -23.92
CA LEU A 323 13.01 -19.45 -25.03
C LEU A 323 13.59 -19.07 -26.40
N GLU A 324 14.03 -17.83 -26.59
CA GLU A 324 14.76 -17.42 -27.80
C GLU A 324 16.12 -18.11 -27.92
N ALA A 325 16.83 -18.31 -26.81
CA ALA A 325 18.11 -19.02 -26.78
C ALA A 325 17.96 -20.54 -26.98
N HIS A 326 16.84 -21.12 -26.52
CA HIS A 326 16.55 -22.55 -26.62
C HIS A 326 15.12 -22.83 -27.13
N PRO A 327 14.80 -22.54 -28.40
CA PRO A 327 13.44 -22.68 -28.93
C PRO A 327 12.90 -24.11 -28.86
N GLU A 328 13.78 -25.11 -28.94
CA GLU A 328 13.44 -26.54 -28.84
C GLU A 328 12.88 -26.93 -27.46
N LYS A 329 13.19 -26.16 -26.42
CA LYS A 329 12.74 -26.40 -25.05
C LYS A 329 11.44 -25.69 -24.69
N ARG A 330 10.87 -24.88 -25.60
CA ARG A 330 9.65 -24.12 -25.33
C ARG A 330 8.50 -24.98 -24.81
N GLY A 331 8.19 -26.07 -25.49
CA GLY A 331 7.06 -26.93 -25.13
C GLY A 331 7.18 -27.46 -23.69
N PRO A 332 8.27 -28.18 -23.35
CA PRO A 332 8.50 -28.67 -21.99
C PRO A 332 8.49 -27.58 -20.90
N ILE A 333 9.15 -26.44 -21.14
CA ILE A 333 9.23 -25.34 -20.16
C ILE A 333 7.85 -24.73 -19.90
N MET A 334 7.12 -24.39 -20.97
CA MET A 334 5.78 -23.80 -20.86
C MET A 334 4.81 -24.76 -20.16
N HIS A 335 4.85 -26.05 -20.50
CA HIS A 335 4.02 -27.07 -19.85
C HIS A 335 4.32 -27.16 -18.34
N TYR A 336 5.60 -27.24 -17.97
CA TYR A 336 6.00 -27.33 -16.58
C TYR A 336 5.58 -26.09 -15.76
N LEU A 337 5.78 -24.89 -16.33
CA LEU A 337 5.38 -23.64 -15.71
C LEU A 337 3.86 -23.58 -15.51
N TRP A 338 3.09 -23.97 -16.54
CA TRP A 338 1.63 -24.05 -16.47
C TRP A 338 1.14 -24.99 -15.37
N GLU A 339 1.70 -26.20 -15.28
CA GLU A 339 1.33 -27.18 -14.25
C GLU A 339 1.54 -26.62 -12.84
N LEU A 340 2.66 -25.93 -12.61
CA LEU A 340 2.97 -25.35 -11.31
C LEU A 340 2.04 -24.18 -10.99
N VAL A 341 1.77 -23.29 -11.94
CA VAL A 341 0.80 -22.20 -11.81
C VAL A 341 -0.59 -22.77 -11.48
N ASN A 342 -1.09 -23.71 -12.29
CA ASN A 342 -2.40 -24.31 -12.08
C ASN A 342 -2.49 -24.98 -10.71
N GLN A 343 -1.48 -25.74 -10.29
CA GLN A 343 -1.49 -26.39 -8.99
C GLN A 343 -1.61 -25.41 -7.81
N LEU A 344 -0.93 -24.26 -7.88
CA LEU A 344 -0.98 -23.27 -6.80
C LEU A 344 -2.31 -22.51 -6.77
N VAL A 345 -2.85 -22.20 -7.94
CA VAL A 345 -4.18 -21.60 -8.08
C VAL A 345 -5.25 -22.54 -7.50
N GLN A 346 -5.22 -23.83 -7.85
CA GLN A 346 -6.17 -24.84 -7.33
C GLN A 346 -6.06 -25.02 -5.80
N LYS A 347 -4.87 -24.81 -5.22
CA LYS A 347 -4.65 -24.82 -3.77
C LYS A 347 -5.06 -23.51 -3.07
N ARG A 348 -5.64 -22.54 -3.80
CA ARG A 348 -5.99 -21.20 -3.31
C ARG A 348 -4.80 -20.42 -2.74
N ASN A 349 -3.59 -20.71 -3.22
CA ASN A 349 -2.36 -20.00 -2.86
C ASN A 349 -2.12 -18.80 -3.80
N SER A 350 -3.18 -18.05 -4.08
CA SER A 350 -3.21 -17.01 -5.10
C SER A 350 -2.62 -15.68 -4.66
N GLY A 351 -2.16 -15.56 -3.41
CA GLY A 351 -1.56 -14.33 -2.88
C GLY A 351 -0.04 -14.22 -3.05
N PHE A 352 0.62 -15.26 -3.58
CA PHE A 352 2.08 -15.28 -3.68
C PHE A 352 2.59 -14.42 -4.84
N THR A 353 3.46 -13.47 -4.53
CA THR A 353 4.06 -12.57 -5.52
C THR A 353 4.95 -13.29 -6.53
N ILE A 354 5.67 -14.34 -6.10
CA ILE A 354 6.45 -15.18 -7.03
C ILE A 354 5.56 -15.92 -8.03
N LEU A 355 4.34 -16.31 -7.63
CA LEU A 355 3.35 -16.88 -8.53
C LEU A 355 2.92 -15.83 -9.58
N HIS A 356 2.70 -14.57 -9.18
CA HIS A 356 2.30 -13.52 -10.11
C HIS A 356 3.39 -13.22 -11.15
N ASP A 357 4.66 -13.23 -10.74
CA ASP A 357 5.80 -13.10 -11.65
C ASP A 357 5.87 -14.29 -12.61
N ALA A 358 5.70 -15.53 -12.10
CA ALA A 358 5.66 -16.74 -12.92
C ALA A 358 4.49 -16.72 -13.92
N MET A 359 3.31 -16.26 -13.49
CA MET A 359 2.13 -16.07 -14.33
C MET A 359 2.36 -15.03 -15.43
N LEU A 360 3.03 -13.92 -15.13
CA LEU A 360 3.40 -12.92 -16.13
C LEU A 360 4.35 -13.51 -17.17
N GLN A 361 5.39 -14.21 -16.71
CA GLN A 361 6.37 -14.86 -17.60
C GLN A 361 5.71 -15.89 -18.50
N TYR A 362 4.78 -16.70 -17.98
CA TYR A 362 3.97 -17.59 -18.80
C TYR A 362 3.15 -16.81 -19.83
N TYR A 363 2.35 -15.84 -19.38
CA TYR A 363 1.39 -15.14 -20.24
C TYR A 363 2.06 -14.38 -21.40
N LEU A 364 3.18 -13.70 -21.14
CA LEU A 364 3.97 -12.99 -22.15
C LEU A 364 4.53 -13.92 -23.24
N ASN A 365 4.66 -15.22 -22.95
CA ASN A 365 5.19 -16.22 -23.88
C ASN A 365 4.10 -17.09 -24.53
N THR A 366 2.83 -16.76 -24.28
CA THR A 366 1.70 -17.27 -25.06
C THR A 366 1.53 -16.45 -26.35
N LYS A 367 0.84 -17.02 -27.34
CA LYS A 367 0.43 -16.27 -28.53
C LYS A 367 -1.02 -15.80 -28.38
N PRO A 368 -1.37 -14.55 -28.73
CA PRO A 368 -2.76 -14.10 -28.71
C PRO A 368 -3.68 -15.04 -29.51
N GLY A 369 -4.78 -15.46 -28.91
CA GLY A 369 -5.76 -16.39 -29.50
C GLY A 369 -5.33 -17.87 -29.55
N SER A 370 -4.14 -18.22 -29.07
CA SER A 370 -3.72 -19.62 -28.93
C SER A 370 -4.51 -20.38 -27.84
N SER A 371 -4.45 -21.72 -27.86
CA SER A 371 -5.03 -22.53 -26.79
C SER A 371 -4.43 -22.19 -25.42
N GLU A 372 -3.10 -22.04 -25.33
CA GLU A 372 -2.39 -21.66 -24.10
C GLU A 372 -2.92 -20.33 -23.51
N ALA A 373 -3.13 -19.32 -24.37
CA ALA A 373 -3.66 -18.03 -23.94
C ALA A 373 -5.12 -18.11 -23.49
N ASN A 374 -5.94 -18.88 -24.21
CA ASN A 374 -7.35 -19.06 -23.88
C ASN A 374 -7.51 -19.85 -22.57
N GLU A 375 -6.76 -20.94 -22.39
CA GLU A 375 -6.73 -21.72 -21.15
C GLU A 375 -6.27 -20.89 -19.96
N PHE A 376 -5.29 -20.00 -20.14
CA PHE A 376 -4.88 -19.07 -19.09
C PHE A 376 -6.01 -18.12 -18.69
N VAL A 377 -6.75 -17.58 -19.66
CA VAL A 377 -7.92 -16.72 -19.36
C VAL A 377 -9.05 -17.53 -18.70
N GLU A 378 -9.26 -18.79 -19.07
CA GLU A 378 -10.18 -19.68 -18.34
C GLU A 378 -9.72 -19.94 -16.90
N LEU A 379 -8.43 -20.13 -16.65
CA LEU A 379 -7.88 -20.27 -15.29
C LEU A 379 -8.19 -19.02 -14.43
N LEU A 380 -8.02 -17.82 -14.99
CA LEU A 380 -8.36 -16.57 -14.28
C LEU A 380 -9.86 -16.47 -13.94
N LYS A 381 -10.73 -16.99 -14.81
CA LYS A 381 -12.19 -16.98 -14.60
C LYS A 381 -12.69 -18.15 -13.75
N GLY A 382 -11.91 -19.21 -13.62
CA GLY A 382 -12.31 -20.45 -12.94
C GLY A 382 -12.39 -20.34 -11.42
N ASP A 383 -11.82 -19.27 -10.84
CA ASP A 383 -11.96 -18.95 -9.43
C ASP A 383 -13.27 -18.19 -9.17
N GLU A 384 -14.30 -18.89 -8.69
CA GLU A 384 -15.65 -18.33 -8.45
C GLU A 384 -15.66 -17.17 -7.45
N GLU A 385 -14.75 -17.18 -6.46
CA GLU A 385 -14.62 -16.12 -5.45
C GLU A 385 -13.82 -14.91 -5.98
N GLY A 386 -13.07 -15.12 -7.07
CA GLY A 386 -12.24 -14.12 -7.73
C GLY A 386 -10.99 -13.72 -6.93
N ASP A 387 -10.59 -14.51 -5.94
CA ASP A 387 -9.43 -14.23 -5.09
C ASP A 387 -8.15 -14.10 -5.90
N LEU A 388 -7.97 -14.93 -6.92
CA LEU A 388 -6.84 -14.86 -7.84
C LEU A 388 -6.75 -13.51 -8.55
N VAL A 389 -7.81 -13.10 -9.24
CA VAL A 389 -7.79 -11.84 -10.00
C VAL A 389 -7.72 -10.62 -9.09
N LYS A 390 -8.34 -10.69 -7.89
CA LYS A 390 -8.21 -9.67 -6.84
C LYS A 390 -6.76 -9.54 -6.39
N ASN A 391 -6.09 -10.65 -6.06
CA ASN A 391 -4.70 -10.62 -5.61
C ASN A 391 -3.73 -10.17 -6.70
N LEU A 392 -3.95 -10.57 -7.95
CA LEU A 392 -3.13 -10.14 -9.09
C LEU A 392 -3.13 -8.61 -9.24
N ALA A 393 -4.29 -7.96 -9.05
CA ALA A 393 -4.41 -6.51 -9.24
C ALA A 393 -3.46 -5.67 -8.36
N PHE A 394 -3.09 -6.15 -7.17
CA PHE A 394 -2.29 -5.41 -6.19
C PHE A 394 -0.77 -5.66 -6.27
N THR A 395 -0.30 -6.20 -7.40
CA THR A 395 1.14 -6.44 -7.61
C THR A 395 1.55 -5.96 -9.00
N LYS A 396 2.80 -5.51 -9.16
CA LYS A 396 3.31 -5.02 -10.44
C LYS A 396 3.09 -6.01 -11.58
N SER A 397 3.48 -7.27 -11.38
CA SER A 397 3.37 -8.30 -12.41
C SER A 397 1.93 -8.77 -12.58
N GLY A 398 1.18 -8.93 -11.50
CA GLY A 398 -0.22 -9.35 -11.59
C GLY A 398 -1.13 -8.31 -12.24
N ALA A 399 -0.95 -7.02 -11.95
CA ALA A 399 -1.70 -5.94 -12.61
C ALA A 399 -1.40 -5.90 -14.11
N ARG A 400 -0.14 -6.19 -14.50
CA ARG A 400 0.23 -6.35 -15.91
C ARG A 400 -0.44 -7.57 -16.55
N VAL A 401 -0.46 -8.72 -15.88
CA VAL A 401 -1.20 -9.92 -16.34
C VAL A 401 -2.66 -9.58 -16.57
N MET A 402 -3.31 -8.94 -15.60
CA MET A 402 -4.73 -8.58 -15.70
C MET A 402 -5.00 -7.57 -16.81
N SER A 403 -4.13 -6.56 -16.97
CA SER A 403 -4.25 -5.56 -18.02
C SER A 403 -4.12 -6.17 -19.41
N LEU A 404 -3.10 -7.01 -19.64
CA LEU A 404 -2.92 -7.70 -20.92
C LEU A 404 -4.04 -8.71 -21.18
N SER A 405 -4.49 -9.42 -20.14
CA SER A 405 -5.63 -10.34 -20.22
C SER A 405 -6.90 -9.61 -20.66
N LEU A 406 -7.21 -8.44 -20.09
CA LEU A 406 -8.33 -7.61 -20.53
C LEU A 406 -8.14 -7.10 -21.97
N ALA A 407 -6.93 -6.69 -22.33
CA ALA A 407 -6.64 -6.16 -23.66
C ALA A 407 -6.83 -7.20 -24.78
N TYR A 408 -6.37 -8.43 -24.58
CA TYR A 408 -6.52 -9.51 -25.56
C TYR A 408 -7.87 -10.24 -25.51
N SER A 409 -8.60 -10.15 -24.41
CA SER A 409 -9.89 -10.82 -24.23
C SER A 409 -11.00 -10.26 -25.12
N ASN A 410 -11.97 -11.11 -25.45
CA ASN A 410 -13.22 -10.68 -26.11
C ASN A 410 -14.16 -9.98 -25.09
N ALA A 411 -15.29 -9.43 -25.59
CA ALA A 411 -16.26 -8.71 -24.76
C ALA A 411 -16.88 -9.53 -23.62
N LYS A 412 -17.10 -10.84 -23.82
CA LYS A 412 -17.65 -11.73 -22.79
C LYS A 412 -16.64 -11.92 -21.67
N ASP A 413 -15.39 -12.19 -22.01
CA ASP A 413 -14.33 -12.46 -21.04
C ASP A 413 -13.94 -11.18 -20.27
N ARG A 414 -13.86 -10.02 -20.94
CA ARG A 414 -13.70 -8.72 -20.28
C ARG A 414 -14.75 -8.50 -19.19
N LYS A 415 -16.03 -8.76 -19.51
CA LYS A 415 -17.13 -8.64 -18.54
C LYS A 415 -16.96 -9.57 -17.34
N LEU A 416 -16.53 -10.81 -17.55
CA LEU A 416 -16.35 -11.78 -16.47
C LEU A 416 -15.18 -11.39 -15.58
N LEU A 417 -14.02 -11.06 -16.16
CA LEU A 417 -12.82 -10.66 -15.44
C LEU A 417 -13.05 -9.40 -14.61
N THR A 418 -13.71 -8.37 -15.17
CA THR A 418 -13.98 -7.13 -14.44
C THR A 418 -15.00 -7.29 -13.31
N ARG A 419 -15.91 -8.27 -13.41
CA ARG A 419 -16.97 -8.47 -12.39
C ARG A 419 -16.41 -8.84 -11.02
N PHE A 420 -15.27 -9.54 -10.97
CA PHE A 420 -14.65 -9.96 -9.72
C PHE A 420 -14.16 -8.78 -8.85
N TYR A 421 -13.94 -7.61 -9.45
CA TYR A 421 -13.47 -6.42 -8.73
C TYR A 421 -14.57 -5.60 -8.07
N ARG A 422 -15.83 -6.06 -8.12
CA ARG A 422 -16.89 -5.43 -7.33
C ARG A 422 -16.47 -5.42 -5.86
N ASP A 423 -16.73 -4.30 -5.18
CA ASP A 423 -16.41 -4.07 -3.77
C ASP A 423 -14.89 -3.98 -3.50
N THR A 424 -14.08 -3.86 -4.55
CA THR A 424 -12.62 -3.69 -4.49
C THR A 424 -12.14 -2.49 -5.32
N ILE A 425 -13.03 -1.81 -6.05
CA ILE A 425 -12.68 -0.73 -6.98
C ILE A 425 -12.02 0.44 -6.26
N LYS A 426 -12.55 0.87 -5.12
CA LYS A 426 -12.02 2.02 -4.37
C LYS A 426 -10.62 1.71 -3.85
N MET A 427 -10.42 0.50 -3.33
CA MET A 427 -9.09 0.03 -2.91
C MET A 427 -8.11 -0.02 -4.09
N MET A 428 -8.54 -0.53 -5.24
CA MET A 428 -7.71 -0.55 -6.46
C MET A 428 -7.36 0.85 -6.93
N ALA A 429 -8.27 1.82 -6.81
CA ALA A 429 -8.02 3.18 -7.26
C ALA A 429 -6.86 3.84 -6.50
N GLY A 430 -6.76 3.61 -5.19
CA GLY A 430 -5.66 4.12 -4.36
C GLY A 430 -4.37 3.29 -4.42
N ASP A 431 -4.39 2.10 -5.02
CA ASP A 431 -3.23 1.21 -5.06
C ASP A 431 -2.25 1.55 -6.20
N LEU A 432 -0.95 1.37 -5.93
CA LEU A 432 0.14 1.65 -6.86
C LEU A 432 0.03 0.88 -8.19
N HIS A 433 -0.61 -0.28 -8.20
CA HIS A 433 -0.75 -1.14 -9.37
C HIS A 433 -2.21 -1.38 -9.77
N GLY A 434 -3.11 -1.47 -8.79
CA GLY A 434 -4.53 -1.77 -9.00
C GLY A 434 -5.22 -0.78 -9.93
N HIS A 435 -4.85 0.50 -9.86
CA HIS A 435 -5.48 1.54 -10.68
C HIS A 435 -5.27 1.29 -12.18
N LEU A 436 -4.14 0.70 -12.60
CA LEU A 436 -3.86 0.35 -14.01
C LEU A 436 -4.87 -0.63 -14.60
N VAL A 437 -5.40 -1.54 -13.78
CA VAL A 437 -6.43 -2.49 -14.23
C VAL A 437 -7.74 -1.74 -14.52
N LEU A 438 -8.08 -0.73 -13.72
CA LEU A 438 -9.23 0.15 -13.96
C LEU A 438 -9.04 0.98 -15.23
N LEU A 439 -7.85 1.56 -15.41
CA LEU A 439 -7.53 2.34 -16.61
C LEU A 439 -7.59 1.47 -17.87
N THR A 440 -7.08 0.25 -17.79
CA THR A 440 -7.16 -0.72 -18.89
C THR A 440 -8.62 -1.06 -19.21
N ALA A 441 -9.48 -1.23 -18.19
CA ALA A 441 -10.91 -1.45 -18.40
C ALA A 441 -11.57 -0.29 -19.16
N TYR A 442 -11.22 0.97 -18.84
CA TYR A 442 -11.65 2.14 -19.61
C TYR A 442 -11.16 2.10 -21.06
N GLU A 443 -9.92 1.67 -21.27
CA GLU A 443 -9.27 1.62 -22.58
C GLU A 443 -9.77 0.50 -23.49
N VAL A 444 -10.34 -0.61 -22.97
CA VAL A 444 -10.62 -1.81 -23.81
C VAL A 444 -12.07 -2.30 -23.80
N ILE A 445 -12.91 -1.88 -22.85
CA ILE A 445 -14.31 -2.37 -22.78
C ILE A 445 -15.23 -1.47 -23.63
N ASP A 446 -15.77 -2.04 -24.72
CA ASP A 446 -16.68 -1.31 -25.63
C ASP A 446 -18.06 -1.04 -24.98
N ASP A 447 -18.53 -1.93 -24.11
CA ASP A 447 -19.77 -1.71 -23.34
C ASP A 447 -19.49 -0.79 -22.15
N THR A 448 -19.49 0.52 -22.40
CA THR A 448 -19.24 1.55 -21.38
C THR A 448 -20.33 1.63 -20.33
N LYS A 449 -21.56 1.15 -20.61
CA LYS A 449 -22.62 1.04 -19.60
C LYS A 449 -22.27 -0.01 -18.56
N LEU A 450 -21.68 -1.13 -19.00
CA LEU A 450 -21.14 -2.14 -18.09
C LEU A 450 -20.04 -1.55 -17.22
N THR A 451 -19.03 -0.90 -17.84
CA THR A 451 -17.91 -0.28 -17.10
C THR A 451 -18.41 0.74 -16.09
N SER A 452 -19.31 1.62 -16.50
CA SER A 452 -19.90 2.64 -15.62
C SER A 452 -20.64 2.03 -14.44
N LYS A 453 -21.42 0.95 -14.65
CA LYS A 453 -22.16 0.27 -13.58
C LYS A 453 -21.28 -0.54 -12.62
N LEU A 454 -20.13 -1.03 -13.08
CA LEU A 454 -19.22 -1.82 -12.25
C LEU A 454 -18.25 -0.93 -11.47
N VAL A 455 -17.77 0.16 -12.08
CA VAL A 455 -16.66 0.96 -11.53
C VAL A 455 -17.17 2.19 -10.77
N PHE A 456 -18.08 2.97 -11.36
CA PHE A 456 -18.44 4.28 -10.80
C PHE A 456 -19.25 4.28 -9.51
N PRO A 457 -20.13 3.30 -9.21
CA PRO A 457 -20.84 3.31 -7.93
C PRO A 457 -19.93 3.32 -6.71
N GLU A 458 -18.86 2.53 -6.75
CA GLU A 458 -17.87 2.45 -5.68
C GLU A 458 -16.82 3.56 -5.81
N LEU A 459 -16.27 3.78 -7.01
CA LEU A 459 -15.24 4.80 -7.23
C LEU A 459 -15.73 6.23 -6.92
N LEU A 460 -16.98 6.52 -7.24
CA LEU A 460 -17.61 7.84 -7.02
C LEU A 460 -18.46 7.88 -5.74
N ASN A 461 -18.36 6.87 -4.88
CA ASN A 461 -19.07 6.77 -3.60
C ASN A 461 -20.59 7.03 -3.72
N GLN A 462 -21.23 6.50 -4.76
CA GLN A 462 -22.66 6.74 -5.08
C GLN A 462 -23.61 6.06 -4.07
N GLY A 463 -23.12 5.10 -3.28
CA GLY A 463 -23.88 4.46 -2.21
C GLY A 463 -23.98 5.28 -0.92
N MET A 464 -23.21 6.35 -0.79
CA MET A 464 -23.20 7.25 0.37
C MET A 464 -24.16 8.42 0.16
N ASP A 465 -24.60 9.06 1.25
CA ASP A 465 -25.31 10.33 1.17
C ASP A 465 -24.42 11.42 0.56
N ALA A 466 -25.02 12.53 0.12
CA ALA A 466 -24.31 13.55 -0.64
C ALA A 466 -23.14 14.18 0.13
N GLU A 467 -23.29 14.39 1.44
CA GLU A 467 -22.28 15.06 2.25
C GLU A 467 -21.06 14.15 2.45
N ALA A 468 -21.32 12.91 2.90
CA ALA A 468 -20.26 11.92 3.10
C ALA A 468 -19.58 11.53 1.77
N ARG A 469 -20.34 11.44 0.67
CA ARG A 469 -19.79 11.24 -0.68
C ARG A 469 -18.81 12.36 -1.05
N ASN A 470 -19.20 13.62 -0.82
CA ASN A 470 -18.39 14.77 -1.19
C ASN A 470 -17.10 14.87 -0.36
N GLU A 471 -17.17 14.54 0.93
CA GLU A 471 -16.01 14.48 1.82
C GLU A 471 -15.01 13.41 1.36
N GLU A 472 -15.50 12.19 1.09
CA GLU A 472 -14.65 11.11 0.61
C GLU A 472 -14.04 11.41 -0.76
N LEU A 473 -14.83 11.96 -1.69
CA LEU A 473 -14.30 12.34 -2.99
C LEU A 473 -13.27 13.45 -2.88
N LEU A 474 -13.44 14.40 -1.96
CA LEU A 474 -12.45 15.45 -1.70
C LEU A 474 -11.11 14.83 -1.25
N PHE A 475 -11.14 13.79 -0.41
CA PHE A 475 -9.93 13.04 -0.06
C PHE A 475 -9.34 12.34 -1.30
N GLN A 476 -10.15 11.59 -2.06
CA GLN A 476 -9.68 10.84 -3.23
C GLN A 476 -9.06 11.72 -4.33
N VAL A 477 -9.61 12.92 -4.61
CA VAL A 477 -9.07 13.80 -5.66
C VAL A 477 -7.75 14.48 -5.25
N ASN A 478 -7.48 14.55 -3.94
CA ASN A 478 -6.25 15.06 -3.37
C ASN A 478 -5.20 13.98 -3.09
N ASP A 479 -5.58 12.71 -3.15
CA ASP A 479 -4.64 11.60 -3.11
C ASP A 479 -3.83 11.48 -4.41
N LEU A 480 -2.58 11.04 -4.30
CA LEU A 480 -1.65 10.94 -5.43
C LEU A 480 -2.07 9.90 -6.48
N THR A 481 -2.74 8.82 -6.05
CA THR A 481 -3.06 7.66 -6.89
C THR A 481 -4.58 7.53 -7.11
N ALA A 482 -5.40 7.66 -6.06
CA ALA A 482 -6.86 7.52 -6.12
C ALA A 482 -7.54 8.52 -7.06
N ARG A 483 -6.92 9.70 -7.27
CA ARG A 483 -7.39 10.69 -8.23
C ARG A 483 -7.31 10.22 -9.68
N ILE A 484 -6.42 9.27 -9.98
CA ILE A 484 -6.08 8.90 -11.36
C ILE A 484 -7.29 8.28 -12.06
N PRO A 485 -7.95 7.21 -11.56
CA PRO A 485 -9.11 6.65 -12.24
C PRO A 485 -10.29 7.61 -12.37
N ILE A 486 -10.44 8.54 -11.42
CA ILE A 486 -11.50 9.56 -11.46
C ILE A 486 -11.25 10.56 -12.59
N LEU A 487 -10.02 11.06 -12.70
CA LEU A 487 -9.65 12.08 -13.68
C LEU A 487 -9.35 11.52 -15.07
N TYR A 488 -8.95 10.26 -15.18
CA TYR A 488 -8.51 9.67 -16.43
C TYR A 488 -9.48 9.87 -17.61
N PRO A 489 -10.80 9.67 -17.47
CA PRO A 489 -11.75 9.92 -18.55
C PRO A 489 -11.79 11.39 -19.00
N PHE A 490 -11.57 12.34 -18.08
CA PHE A 490 -11.60 13.78 -18.37
C PHE A 490 -10.28 14.27 -18.97
N VAL A 491 -9.14 13.67 -18.63
CA VAL A 491 -7.85 14.12 -19.16
C VAL A 491 -7.63 13.64 -20.61
N GLY A 492 -8.10 12.44 -20.95
CA GLY A 492 -7.99 11.87 -22.29
C GLY A 492 -6.54 11.61 -22.74
N ASP A 493 -6.17 11.99 -23.96
CA ASP A 493 -4.82 11.71 -24.49
C ASP A 493 -3.70 12.46 -23.75
N ARG A 494 -4.05 13.45 -22.92
CA ARG A 494 -3.12 14.28 -22.14
C ARG A 494 -2.76 13.67 -20.79
N VAL A 495 -3.06 12.39 -20.55
CA VAL A 495 -2.86 11.69 -19.26
C VAL A 495 -1.41 11.70 -18.75
N LYS A 496 -0.44 12.16 -19.54
CA LYS A 496 0.98 12.09 -19.20
C LYS A 496 1.37 12.69 -17.86
N TRP A 497 0.77 13.84 -17.51
CA TRP A 497 1.06 14.52 -16.24
C TRP A 497 0.32 13.91 -15.05
N LEU A 498 -0.73 13.12 -15.31
CA LEU A 498 -1.56 12.49 -14.30
C LEU A 498 -0.94 11.17 -13.82
N LEU A 499 -0.32 10.43 -14.74
CA LEU A 499 0.19 9.08 -14.51
C LEU A 499 1.60 9.07 -13.91
N PRO A 500 1.89 8.12 -12.98
CA PRO A 500 3.23 7.77 -12.56
C PRO A 500 4.16 7.33 -13.72
N ASP A 501 5.47 7.39 -13.47
CA ASP A 501 6.49 6.86 -14.38
C ASP A 501 6.36 5.33 -14.48
N GLY A 502 6.32 4.76 -15.69
CA GLY A 502 6.13 3.33 -15.95
C GLY A 502 4.73 2.91 -16.41
N ASP A 503 3.69 3.65 -15.99
CA ASP A 503 2.30 3.34 -16.33
C ASP A 503 1.98 3.62 -17.79
N HIS A 504 2.70 4.59 -18.35
CA HIS A 504 2.64 4.99 -19.75
C HIS A 504 3.01 3.87 -20.71
N GLU A 505 4.04 3.10 -20.38
CA GLU A 505 4.53 1.99 -21.20
C GLU A 505 3.46 0.91 -21.34
N LEU A 506 2.81 0.54 -20.22
CA LEU A 506 1.73 -0.45 -20.23
C LEU A 506 0.50 0.07 -20.98
N LEU A 507 0.07 1.31 -20.73
CA LEU A 507 -1.10 1.86 -21.43
C LEU A 507 -0.85 2.01 -22.94
N LYS A 508 0.39 2.33 -23.35
CA LYS A 508 0.77 2.34 -24.75
C LYS A 508 0.64 0.95 -25.37
N GLU A 509 1.14 -0.09 -24.70
CA GLU A 509 0.99 -1.49 -25.12
C GLU A 509 -0.49 -1.87 -25.25
N VAL A 510 -1.31 -1.56 -24.25
CA VAL A 510 -2.76 -1.78 -24.26
C VAL A 510 -3.44 -1.06 -25.44
N ARG A 511 -3.08 0.19 -25.71
CA ARG A 511 -3.64 0.98 -26.81
C ARG A 511 -3.29 0.43 -28.19
N GLU A 512 -2.11 -0.18 -28.34
CA GLU A 512 -1.74 -0.89 -29.57
C GLU A 512 -2.59 -2.15 -29.74
N ILE A 513 -2.70 -2.99 -28.70
CA ILE A 513 -3.54 -4.21 -28.73
C ILE A 513 -5.00 -3.86 -29.03
N ARG A 514 -5.51 -2.80 -28.41
CA ARG A 514 -6.88 -2.31 -28.58
C ARG A 514 -7.26 -2.08 -30.05
N LYS A 515 -6.32 -1.65 -30.90
CA LYS A 515 -6.60 -1.41 -32.33
C LYS A 515 -7.16 -2.64 -33.03
N GLU A 516 -6.80 -3.83 -32.55
CA GLU A 516 -7.24 -5.11 -33.11
C GLU A 516 -8.39 -5.74 -32.32
N THR A 517 -8.49 -5.47 -31.02
CA THR A 517 -9.38 -6.21 -30.11
C THR A 517 -10.63 -5.43 -29.68
N SER A 518 -10.76 -4.17 -30.03
CA SER A 518 -11.87 -3.30 -29.63
C SER A 518 -12.43 -2.56 -30.84
N LYS A 519 -13.76 -2.51 -30.93
CA LYS A 519 -14.48 -2.03 -32.12
C LYS A 519 -14.98 -0.60 -31.95
N LYS A 520 -15.17 -0.15 -30.71
CA LYS A 520 -15.67 1.20 -30.42
C LYS A 520 -14.54 2.22 -30.58
N ASP A 521 -14.84 3.33 -31.23
CA ASP A 521 -13.91 4.46 -31.32
C ASP A 521 -13.42 4.90 -29.91
N PRO A 522 -12.10 5.09 -29.71
CA PRO A 522 -11.53 5.47 -28.42
C PRO A 522 -12.13 6.75 -27.82
N GLU A 523 -12.35 7.77 -28.66
CA GLU A 523 -12.87 9.06 -28.25
C GLU A 523 -14.33 8.93 -27.81
N LEU A 524 -15.15 8.25 -28.61
CA LEU A 524 -16.56 7.99 -28.28
C LEU A 524 -16.70 7.24 -26.95
N ARG A 525 -15.85 6.23 -26.73
CA ARG A 525 -15.84 5.47 -25.48
C ARG A 525 -15.48 6.33 -24.28
N ARG A 526 -14.46 7.18 -24.42
CA ARG A 526 -14.10 8.14 -23.38
C ARG A 526 -15.26 9.07 -23.06
N GLN A 527 -15.90 9.64 -24.07
CA GLN A 527 -17.03 10.55 -23.91
C GLN A 527 -18.21 9.89 -23.18
N GLU A 528 -18.52 8.63 -23.48
CA GLU A 528 -19.56 7.88 -22.77
C GLU A 528 -19.22 7.68 -21.27
N LEU A 529 -17.94 7.42 -20.94
CA LEU A 529 -17.48 7.32 -19.55
C LEU A 529 -17.52 8.67 -18.83
N VAL A 530 -17.06 9.75 -19.49
CA VAL A 530 -17.17 11.12 -19.00
C VAL A 530 -18.62 11.45 -18.67
N LYS A 531 -19.53 11.18 -19.61
CA LYS A 531 -20.96 11.42 -19.42
C LYS A 531 -21.52 10.70 -18.19
N ALA A 532 -21.13 9.45 -17.98
CA ALA A 532 -21.60 8.66 -16.84
C ALA A 532 -21.03 9.14 -15.49
N ALA A 533 -19.84 9.74 -15.45
CA ALA A 533 -19.23 10.28 -14.23
C ALA A 533 -19.58 11.76 -13.94
N SER A 534 -19.96 12.53 -14.96
CA SER A 534 -20.02 14.00 -14.91
C SER A 534 -20.92 14.55 -13.79
N ALA A 535 -22.10 13.96 -13.57
CA ALA A 535 -23.04 14.46 -12.57
C ALA A 535 -22.43 14.48 -11.16
N ASN A 536 -21.78 13.39 -10.74
CA ASN A 536 -21.19 13.28 -9.40
C ASN A 536 -20.01 14.23 -9.20
N VAL A 537 -19.14 14.37 -10.22
CA VAL A 537 -17.96 15.25 -10.11
C VAL A 537 -18.33 16.74 -10.20
N LEU A 538 -19.38 17.10 -10.96
CA LEU A 538 -19.90 18.46 -10.99
C LEU A 538 -20.58 18.84 -9.68
N GLU A 539 -21.33 17.91 -9.07
CA GLU A 539 -21.92 18.09 -7.74
C GLU A 539 -20.83 18.32 -6.68
N LEU A 540 -19.74 17.55 -6.72
CA LEU A 540 -18.59 17.76 -5.83
C LEU A 540 -18.02 19.17 -5.97
N ILE A 541 -17.81 19.66 -7.21
CA ILE A 541 -17.28 21.01 -7.43
C ILE A 541 -18.27 22.05 -6.89
N ALA A 542 -19.57 21.88 -7.15
CA ALA A 542 -20.58 22.81 -6.64
C ALA A 542 -20.64 22.85 -5.10
N ALA A 543 -20.42 21.71 -4.44
CA ALA A 543 -20.52 21.58 -2.99
C ALA A 543 -19.21 21.89 -2.22
N ARG A 544 -18.04 21.77 -2.87
CA ARG A 544 -16.71 21.82 -2.23
C ARG A 544 -15.69 22.68 -2.98
N ALA A 545 -16.14 23.65 -3.77
CA ALA A 545 -15.25 24.57 -4.49
C ALA A 545 -14.21 25.23 -3.56
N ASP A 546 -14.62 25.70 -2.37
CA ASP A 546 -13.72 26.33 -1.39
C ASP A 546 -12.56 25.42 -0.98
N SER A 547 -12.84 24.16 -0.65
CA SER A 547 -11.82 23.18 -0.24
C SER A 547 -10.96 22.71 -1.41
N LEU A 548 -11.55 22.56 -2.60
CA LEU A 548 -10.80 22.17 -3.81
C LEU A 548 -9.81 23.26 -4.25
N LEU A 549 -10.09 24.54 -3.96
CA LEU A 549 -9.19 25.65 -4.26
C LEU A 549 -7.98 25.72 -3.31
N GLU A 550 -7.96 24.96 -2.21
CA GLU A 550 -6.83 24.95 -1.27
C GLU A 550 -5.60 24.25 -1.83
N THR A 551 -5.79 23.32 -2.75
CA THR A 551 -4.72 22.44 -3.22
C THR A 551 -4.49 22.58 -4.72
N SER A 552 -3.25 22.28 -5.14
CA SER A 552 -2.93 22.22 -6.57
C SER A 552 -3.68 21.10 -7.29
N PHE A 553 -4.01 20.01 -6.59
CA PHE A 553 -4.71 18.85 -7.15
C PHE A 553 -6.19 19.12 -7.32
N GLY A 554 -6.84 19.75 -6.35
CA GLY A 554 -8.23 20.20 -6.47
C GLY A 554 -8.40 21.22 -7.59
N CYS A 555 -7.46 22.15 -7.75
CA CYS A 555 -7.48 23.10 -8.88
C CYS A 555 -7.33 22.40 -10.24
N GLN A 556 -6.44 21.41 -10.35
CA GLN A 556 -6.33 20.58 -11.56
C GLN A 556 -7.65 19.85 -11.82
N PHE A 557 -8.22 19.22 -10.80
CA PHE A 557 -9.48 18.51 -10.88
C PHE A 557 -10.61 19.40 -11.41
N ILE A 558 -10.79 20.59 -10.84
CA ILE A 558 -11.80 21.56 -11.29
C ILE A 558 -11.61 21.88 -12.78
N SER A 559 -10.38 22.21 -13.20
CA SER A 559 -10.14 22.59 -14.60
C SER A 559 -10.46 21.45 -15.58
N GLU A 560 -9.98 20.24 -15.28
CA GLU A 560 -10.15 19.09 -16.17
C GLU A 560 -11.61 18.68 -16.29
N VAL A 561 -12.34 18.67 -15.17
CA VAL A 561 -13.76 18.35 -15.12
C VAL A 561 -14.59 19.43 -15.83
N LEU A 562 -14.41 20.72 -15.50
CA LEU A 562 -15.20 21.78 -16.13
C LEU A 562 -14.96 21.90 -17.63
N PHE A 563 -13.78 21.51 -18.12
CA PHE A 563 -13.51 21.50 -19.56
C PHE A 563 -14.19 20.36 -20.31
N GLU A 564 -14.39 19.20 -19.70
CA GLU A 564 -14.76 17.99 -20.43
C GLU A 564 -16.08 17.38 -19.99
N ALA A 565 -16.58 17.70 -18.78
CA ALA A 565 -17.83 17.15 -18.26
C ALA A 565 -19.03 17.41 -19.18
N ASP A 566 -19.93 16.43 -19.24
CA ASP A 566 -21.25 16.52 -19.88
C ASP A 566 -22.29 17.06 -18.89
N GLY A 567 -23.31 17.75 -19.40
CA GLY A 567 -24.38 18.33 -18.57
C GLY A 567 -24.16 19.79 -18.16
N ASP A 568 -25.03 20.27 -17.26
CA ASP A 568 -25.03 21.68 -16.81
C ASP A 568 -23.90 21.95 -15.80
N LYS A 569 -23.02 22.88 -16.17
CA LYS A 569 -21.85 23.29 -15.37
C LYS A 569 -22.12 24.53 -14.52
N SER A 570 -23.31 25.13 -14.60
CA SER A 570 -23.60 26.46 -14.06
C SER A 570 -23.41 26.54 -12.54
N ALA A 571 -23.92 25.56 -11.78
CA ALA A 571 -23.78 25.53 -10.33
C ALA A 571 -22.30 25.39 -9.90
N ALA A 572 -21.55 24.51 -10.56
CA ALA A 572 -20.13 24.31 -10.31
C ALA A 572 -19.29 25.57 -10.65
N LEU A 573 -19.57 26.21 -11.78
CA LEU A 573 -18.92 27.45 -12.19
C LEU A 573 -19.23 28.61 -11.22
N ALA A 574 -20.48 28.72 -10.75
CA ALA A 574 -20.88 29.72 -9.78
C ALA A 574 -20.16 29.53 -8.43
N ALA A 575 -20.12 28.28 -7.92
CA ALA A 575 -19.42 27.95 -6.68
C ALA A 575 -17.92 28.26 -6.76
N VAL A 576 -17.26 27.95 -7.89
CA VAL A 576 -15.84 28.29 -8.09
C VAL A 576 -15.62 29.81 -8.14
N ALA A 577 -16.53 30.57 -8.74
CA ALA A 577 -16.44 32.03 -8.77
C ALA A 577 -16.60 32.64 -7.35
N GLU A 578 -17.56 32.15 -6.57
CA GLU A 578 -17.80 32.58 -5.19
C GLU A 578 -16.61 32.23 -4.27
N ALA A 579 -16.11 31.00 -4.37
CA ALA A 579 -14.96 30.52 -3.61
C ALA A 579 -13.67 31.31 -3.90
N ALA A 580 -13.51 31.81 -5.12
CA ALA A 580 -12.37 32.65 -5.49
C ALA A 580 -12.37 34.03 -4.79
N LYS A 581 -13.53 34.49 -4.31
CA LYS A 581 -13.68 35.74 -3.54
C LYS A 581 -13.53 35.52 -2.04
N SER A 582 -14.15 34.47 -1.50
CA SER A 582 -14.20 34.17 -0.06
C SER A 582 -12.81 33.96 0.56
N ARG A 583 -11.86 33.44 -0.22
CA ARG A 583 -10.52 33.05 0.25
C ARG A 583 -9.41 34.01 -0.14
N ALA A 584 -9.24 35.06 0.66
CA ALA A 584 -8.13 36.00 0.50
C ALA A 584 -6.75 35.34 0.68
N ASP A 585 -6.67 34.24 1.43
CA ASP A 585 -5.46 33.46 1.71
C ASP A 585 -5.00 32.61 0.52
N THR A 586 -5.93 32.03 -0.25
CA THR A 586 -5.61 31.25 -1.46
C THR A 586 -5.62 32.08 -2.74
N LYS A 587 -6.20 33.29 -2.71
CA LYS A 587 -6.24 34.27 -3.82
C LYS A 587 -4.87 34.60 -4.40
N ASP A 588 -3.79 34.52 -3.62
CA ASP A 588 -2.43 34.77 -4.10
C ASP A 588 -1.69 33.51 -4.59
N SER A 589 -2.31 32.33 -4.47
CA SER A 589 -1.71 31.08 -4.90
C SER A 589 -1.54 31.01 -6.43
N PRO A 590 -0.36 30.60 -6.95
CA PRO A 590 -0.13 30.43 -8.38
C PRO A 590 -0.99 29.34 -9.05
N PHE A 591 -1.43 28.32 -8.31
CA PHE A 591 -2.28 27.28 -8.90
C PHE A 591 -3.74 27.74 -9.04
N VAL A 592 -4.24 28.52 -8.08
CA VAL A 592 -5.57 29.18 -8.17
C VAL A 592 -5.59 30.16 -9.34
N GLY A 593 -4.56 31.00 -9.47
CA GLY A 593 -4.45 31.93 -10.60
C GLY A 593 -4.43 31.26 -11.95
N ARG A 594 -3.74 30.12 -12.09
CA ARG A 594 -3.73 29.32 -13.33
C ARG A 594 -5.09 28.71 -13.64
N LEU A 595 -5.80 28.19 -12.64
CA LEU A 595 -7.16 27.68 -12.78
C LEU A 595 -8.09 28.79 -13.27
N LEU A 596 -8.21 29.89 -12.52
CA LEU A 596 -9.14 30.98 -12.81
C LEU A 596 -8.86 31.60 -14.18
N LYS A 597 -7.57 31.79 -14.52
CA LYS A 597 -7.18 32.25 -15.85
C LYS A 597 -7.70 31.31 -16.94
N SER A 598 -7.51 30.00 -16.78
CA SER A 598 -7.92 29.01 -17.80
C SER A 598 -9.44 28.95 -17.94
N LEU A 599 -10.19 29.06 -16.84
CA LEU A 599 -11.65 29.15 -16.86
C LEU A 599 -12.14 30.44 -17.54
N VAL A 600 -11.52 31.59 -17.27
CA VAL A 600 -11.83 32.87 -17.93
C VAL A 600 -11.56 32.82 -19.44
N GLN A 601 -10.47 32.17 -19.83
CA GLN A 601 -10.15 31.94 -21.26
C GLN A 601 -11.10 30.94 -21.92
N GLY A 602 -11.89 30.20 -21.12
CA GLY A 602 -12.92 29.29 -21.59
C GLY A 602 -12.39 27.96 -22.13
N GLY A 603 -11.15 27.59 -21.80
CA GLY A 603 -10.57 26.36 -22.29
C GLY A 603 -9.08 26.19 -22.06
N ARG A 604 -8.50 25.18 -22.71
CA ARG A 604 -7.13 24.72 -22.51
C ARG A 604 -6.19 25.41 -23.48
N PHE A 605 -4.99 25.77 -23.03
CA PHE A 605 -3.97 26.28 -23.94
C PHE A 605 -3.30 25.12 -24.69
N ASN A 606 -3.35 25.13 -26.03
CA ASN A 606 -2.61 24.22 -26.89
C ASN A 606 -1.23 24.82 -27.21
N PRO A 607 -0.11 24.24 -26.72
CA PRO A 607 1.22 24.77 -26.97
C PRO A 607 1.68 24.67 -28.43
N ALA A 608 1.17 23.70 -29.19
CA ALA A 608 1.51 23.51 -30.60
C ALA A 608 0.90 24.62 -31.47
N GLU A 609 -0.38 24.94 -31.24
CA GLU A 609 -1.08 26.00 -31.96
C GLU A 609 -0.90 27.40 -31.36
N LYS A 610 -0.36 27.47 -30.13
CA LYS A 610 -0.24 28.68 -29.31
C LYS A 610 -1.59 29.41 -29.13
N LYS A 611 -2.68 28.66 -29.03
CA LYS A 611 -4.05 29.17 -28.90
C LYS A 611 -4.80 28.44 -27.79
N VAL A 612 -5.85 29.09 -27.29
CA VAL A 612 -6.78 28.45 -26.34
C VAL A 612 -7.85 27.71 -27.14
N GLU A 613 -7.93 26.40 -26.93
CA GLU A 613 -9.02 25.56 -27.41
C GLU A 613 -10.22 25.76 -26.50
N LYS A 614 -11.17 26.58 -26.94
CA LYS A 614 -12.39 26.88 -26.19
C LYS A 614 -13.31 25.66 -26.13
N VAL A 615 -13.84 25.42 -24.94
CA VAL A 615 -14.82 24.36 -24.68
C VAL A 615 -16.14 24.70 -25.34
N GLN A 616 -16.85 23.68 -25.81
CA GLN A 616 -18.21 23.79 -26.33
C GLN A 616 -19.17 22.97 -25.46
N PRO A 617 -20.26 23.57 -24.95
CA PRO A 617 -20.62 24.99 -25.02
C PRO A 617 -19.66 25.90 -24.22
N PRO A 618 -19.59 27.22 -24.52
CA PRO A 618 -18.74 28.16 -23.80
C PRO A 618 -19.07 28.20 -22.31
N LEU A 619 -18.03 28.25 -21.46
CA LEU A 619 -18.20 28.28 -20.00
C LEU A 619 -18.77 29.61 -19.48
N ASN A 620 -18.56 30.71 -20.20
CA ASN A 620 -18.94 32.07 -19.80
C ASN A 620 -18.47 32.49 -18.38
N PHE A 621 -17.43 31.84 -17.85
CA PHE A 621 -16.93 32.04 -16.49
C PHE A 621 -16.48 33.48 -16.20
N HIS A 622 -16.05 34.21 -17.22
CA HIS A 622 -15.69 35.62 -17.11
C HIS A 622 -16.77 36.51 -16.45
N GLY A 623 -18.06 36.20 -16.68
CA GLY A 623 -19.19 37.00 -16.18
C GLY A 623 -19.40 36.72 -14.70
N LEU A 624 -19.51 35.43 -14.37
CA LEU A 624 -19.63 34.93 -13.00
C LEU A 624 -18.47 35.40 -12.13
N PHE A 625 -17.25 35.28 -12.62
CA PHE A 625 -16.06 35.70 -11.87
C PHE A 625 -16.01 37.22 -11.68
N TYR A 626 -16.26 38.01 -12.73
CA TYR A 626 -16.22 39.48 -12.61
C TYR A 626 -17.27 40.02 -11.63
N GLU A 627 -18.46 39.41 -11.56
CA GLU A 627 -19.49 39.79 -10.57
C GLU A 627 -19.00 39.67 -9.12
N GLN A 628 -18.14 38.69 -8.85
CA GLN A 628 -17.56 38.49 -7.52
C GLN A 628 -16.44 39.47 -7.20
N ILE A 629 -15.64 39.85 -8.21
CA ILE A 629 -14.42 40.65 -8.01
C ILE A 629 -14.52 42.13 -8.42
N GLN A 630 -15.66 42.59 -8.93
CA GLN A 630 -15.80 43.94 -9.50
C GLN A 630 -15.31 45.06 -8.55
N GLU A 631 -15.62 44.95 -7.25
CA GLU A 631 -15.21 45.91 -6.22
C GLU A 631 -13.71 45.84 -5.90
N GLU A 632 -13.10 44.67 -6.09
CA GLU A 632 -11.69 44.39 -5.84
C GLU A 632 -10.83 44.33 -7.10
N THR A 633 -11.36 44.78 -8.25
CA THR A 633 -10.69 44.68 -9.56
C THR A 633 -9.23 45.16 -9.51
N MET A 634 -8.98 46.26 -8.79
CA MET A 634 -7.62 46.81 -8.66
C MET A 634 -6.69 45.98 -7.78
N SER A 635 -7.21 45.31 -6.75
CA SER A 635 -6.44 44.35 -5.94
C SER A 635 -5.97 43.19 -6.81
N TRP A 636 -6.84 42.65 -7.66
CA TRP A 636 -6.48 41.59 -8.61
C TRP A 636 -5.53 42.08 -9.71
N ALA A 637 -5.75 43.28 -10.25
CA ALA A 637 -4.94 43.86 -11.32
C ALA A 637 -3.51 44.25 -10.89
N THR A 638 -3.26 44.36 -9.58
CA THR A 638 -1.96 44.70 -9.01
C THR A 638 -1.41 43.61 -8.08
N GLY A 639 -2.12 42.49 -7.93
CA GLY A 639 -1.74 41.36 -7.09
C GLY A 639 -1.07 40.22 -7.86
N SER A 640 -0.80 39.12 -7.15
CA SER A 640 -0.04 37.96 -7.65
C SER A 640 -0.66 37.29 -8.88
N ASN A 641 -2.00 37.36 -8.98
CA ASN A 641 -2.80 36.73 -10.03
C ASN A 641 -3.33 37.72 -11.09
N VAL A 642 -2.56 38.79 -11.37
CA VAL A 642 -2.86 39.81 -12.41
C VAL A 642 -3.25 39.23 -13.78
N PHE A 643 -2.70 38.07 -14.15
CA PHE A 643 -2.99 37.43 -15.43
C PHE A 643 -4.44 36.94 -15.59
N VAL A 644 -5.20 36.81 -14.49
CA VAL A 644 -6.64 36.56 -14.55
C VAL A 644 -7.38 37.80 -15.08
N VAL A 645 -6.99 39.00 -14.61
CA VAL A 645 -7.54 40.27 -15.11
C VAL A 645 -7.08 40.55 -16.55
N VAL A 646 -5.84 40.19 -16.89
CA VAL A 646 -5.37 40.23 -18.29
C VAL A 646 -6.25 39.34 -19.16
N ALA A 647 -6.55 38.11 -18.73
CA ALA A 647 -7.44 37.23 -19.46
C ALA A 647 -8.85 37.82 -19.64
N LEU A 648 -9.44 38.42 -18.60
CA LEU A 648 -10.72 39.13 -18.71
C LEU A 648 -10.67 40.27 -19.75
N ALA A 649 -9.60 41.06 -19.74
CA ALA A 649 -9.39 42.15 -20.70
C ALA A 649 -9.13 41.65 -22.13
N GLU A 650 -8.68 40.40 -22.30
CA GLU A 650 -8.42 39.77 -23.59
C GLU A 650 -9.59 38.96 -24.13
N SER A 651 -10.51 38.52 -23.27
CA SER A 651 -11.70 37.77 -23.69
C SER A 651 -12.64 38.66 -24.50
N ASP A 652 -12.85 38.32 -25.77
CA ASP A 652 -13.77 39.07 -26.65
C ASP A 652 -15.25 38.79 -26.37
N ASP A 653 -15.55 37.61 -25.81
CA ASP A 653 -16.92 37.20 -25.46
C ASP A 653 -17.39 37.79 -24.12
N PHE A 654 -16.52 38.55 -23.43
CA PHE A 654 -16.84 39.13 -22.12
C PHE A 654 -17.66 40.41 -22.25
N GLU A 655 -18.97 40.32 -21.95
CA GLU A 655 -19.91 41.45 -22.08
C GLU A 655 -19.51 42.70 -21.27
N LYS A 656 -18.99 42.52 -20.05
CA LYS A 656 -18.59 43.63 -19.15
C LYS A 656 -17.14 44.09 -19.38
N LYS A 657 -16.50 43.72 -20.51
CA LYS A 657 -15.13 44.13 -20.88
C LYS A 657 -14.95 45.65 -20.90
N ALA A 658 -15.90 46.39 -21.47
CA ALA A 658 -15.83 47.85 -21.54
C ALA A 658 -15.83 48.50 -20.15
N GLU A 659 -16.60 47.93 -19.21
CA GLU A 659 -16.66 48.39 -17.82
C GLU A 659 -15.34 48.13 -17.09
N LEU A 660 -14.79 46.91 -17.23
CA LEU A 660 -13.48 46.55 -16.70
C LEU A 660 -12.39 47.51 -17.19
N LEU A 661 -12.31 47.75 -18.51
CA LEU A 661 -11.31 48.67 -19.09
C LEU A 661 -11.47 50.10 -18.57
N LYS A 662 -12.71 50.57 -18.35
CA LYS A 662 -12.98 51.88 -17.75
C LYS A 662 -12.48 51.96 -16.30
N THR A 663 -12.69 50.93 -15.50
CA THR A 663 -12.20 50.84 -14.12
C THR A 663 -10.68 50.83 -14.05
N LEU A 664 -10.03 50.06 -14.94
CA LEU A 664 -8.56 50.04 -15.07
C LEU A 664 -8.00 51.41 -15.50
N LYS A 665 -8.67 52.07 -16.47
CA LYS A 665 -8.26 53.40 -16.96
C LYS A 665 -8.37 54.49 -15.89
N LYS A 666 -9.41 54.48 -15.06
CA LYS A 666 -9.56 55.39 -13.92
C LYS A 666 -8.41 55.25 -12.92
N ASN A 667 -7.88 54.04 -12.76
CA ASN A 667 -6.83 53.72 -11.80
C ASN A 667 -5.44 53.53 -12.44
N LYS A 668 -5.21 54.13 -13.62
CA LYS A 668 -3.98 53.98 -14.41
C LYS A 668 -2.69 54.19 -13.60
N LYS A 669 -2.66 55.17 -12.69
CA LYS A 669 -1.48 55.46 -11.85
C LYS A 669 -1.05 54.28 -10.99
N ALA A 670 -2.01 53.49 -10.48
CA ALA A 670 -1.71 52.29 -9.69
C ALA A 670 -1.09 51.20 -10.56
N LEU A 671 -1.58 51.03 -11.79
CA LEU A 671 -1.00 50.09 -12.78
C LEU A 671 0.40 50.53 -13.22
N GLU A 672 0.63 51.82 -13.43
CA GLU A 672 1.96 52.38 -13.74
C GLU A 672 2.95 52.06 -12.61
N LYS A 673 2.54 52.25 -11.35
CA LYS A 673 3.35 51.87 -10.18
C LYS A 673 3.66 50.38 -10.17
N ALA A 674 2.65 49.51 -10.27
CA ALA A 674 2.83 48.06 -10.29
C ALA A 674 3.70 47.58 -11.48
N SER A 675 3.63 48.25 -12.63
CA SER A 675 4.44 47.94 -13.82
C SER A 675 5.93 48.22 -13.63
N SER A 676 6.25 49.11 -12.69
CA SER A 676 7.62 49.54 -12.36
C SER A 676 8.25 48.76 -11.22
N GLU A 677 7.49 47.90 -10.53
CA GLU A 677 8.00 47.08 -9.42
C GLU A 677 8.93 45.97 -9.94
N THR A 678 10.21 46.04 -9.53
CA THR A 678 11.23 45.02 -9.77
C THR A 678 11.16 43.88 -8.76
N SER A 679 11.41 42.64 -9.20
CA SER A 679 11.46 41.48 -8.30
C SER A 679 12.63 41.58 -7.31
N LYS A 680 12.51 40.89 -6.16
CA LYS A 680 13.55 40.82 -5.11
C LYS A 680 14.91 40.27 -5.61
N ASP A 681 14.96 39.63 -6.78
CA ASP A 681 16.17 39.03 -7.37
C ASP A 681 16.77 39.79 -8.55
N GLY A 682 16.28 40.99 -8.88
CA GLY A 682 16.98 41.97 -9.75
C GLY A 682 17.25 41.58 -11.21
N LYS A 683 16.87 40.39 -11.69
CA LYS A 683 17.21 39.91 -13.06
C LYS A 683 16.02 39.68 -14.02
N LYS A 684 14.77 39.66 -13.54
CA LYS A 684 13.54 39.61 -14.37
C LYS A 684 12.41 40.39 -13.68
N GLY A 685 11.55 41.06 -14.44
CA GLY A 685 10.34 41.70 -13.91
C GLY A 685 9.43 40.70 -13.21
N SER A 686 8.79 41.10 -12.10
CA SER A 686 7.79 40.29 -11.40
C SER A 686 6.63 39.90 -12.34
N PRO A 687 5.96 38.73 -12.17
CA PRO A 687 4.72 38.41 -12.87
C PRO A 687 3.69 39.56 -12.81
N VAL A 688 3.59 40.22 -11.65
CA VAL A 688 2.76 41.41 -11.42
C VAL A 688 3.14 42.54 -12.37
N SER A 689 4.42 42.87 -12.45
CA SER A 689 4.92 43.94 -13.33
C SER A 689 4.64 43.66 -14.81
N SER A 690 4.71 42.40 -15.22
CA SER A 690 4.46 41.99 -16.61
C SER A 690 2.97 42.06 -16.94
N GLY A 691 2.10 41.55 -16.07
CA GLY A 691 0.66 41.66 -16.25
C GLY A 691 0.16 43.11 -16.23
N ALA A 692 0.70 43.96 -15.33
CA ALA A 692 0.35 45.38 -15.27
C ALA A 692 0.73 46.13 -16.56
N LYS A 693 1.86 45.78 -17.19
CA LYS A 693 2.24 46.33 -18.51
C LYS A 693 1.25 45.95 -19.60
N LEU A 694 0.83 44.68 -19.65
CA LEU A 694 -0.19 44.21 -20.60
C LEU A 694 -1.52 44.94 -20.38
N LEU A 695 -1.96 45.10 -19.12
CA LEU A 695 -3.18 45.86 -18.82
C LEU A 695 -3.07 47.32 -19.26
N LEU A 696 -1.91 47.98 -19.05
CA LEU A 696 -1.66 49.34 -19.54
C LEU A 696 -1.75 49.44 -21.06
N GLU A 697 -1.32 48.42 -21.81
CA GLU A 697 -1.45 48.37 -23.26
C GLU A 697 -2.91 48.26 -23.70
N LYS A 698 -3.77 47.55 -22.96
CA LYS A 698 -5.20 47.40 -23.28
C LYS A 698 -6.04 48.66 -23.01
N ILE A 699 -5.55 49.60 -22.20
CA ILE A 699 -6.29 50.83 -21.83
C ILE A 699 -5.75 52.13 -22.48
N ARG A 700 -4.72 52.01 -23.34
CA ARG A 700 -4.27 53.09 -24.22
C ARG A 700 -5.38 53.41 -25.21
#